data_AF-A0A2L0F921-F1
#
_entry.id   AF-A0A2L0F921-F1
#
_cell.length_a   1.000
_cell.length_b   1.000
_cell.length_c   1.000
_cell.angle_alpha   90.00
_cell.angle_beta   90.00
_cell.angle_gamma   90.00
#
_symmetry.space_group_name_H-M   'P 1'
#
loop_
_entity.id
_entity.type
_entity.pdbx_description
1 polymer ?
#
loop_
_entity_poly.entity_id
_entity_poly.type
_entity_poly.pdbx_seq_one_letter_code
_entity_poly.pdbx_strand_id
1 'polypeptide(L)'
;MVTGLDLHATLYRIVLDAVGTVPSAQRGSLLARDGEQLVYKASVGLAGVLASPQEVAGEAGPATAIATLSTLDSADSARVMAAADWYREHLPGAPSLHLVPAGAVVVLTPVRVQGQTIGVLAVEQPDGQAPSDERWARLRALAESAGAALERRELYNDKARSAQEVRVLEAVLSAVAAQNSPPELVETISKGLKSVQLRPEWRSVHLVLLSDAPAGGSRGDAAARELRIYHVPQRAPVAYWNNLRDGALVAGRSLGVHVDVRNVPAHSAAEQRGLLEDGIDRRVHGIAVAPITPEVLDPAIRRAVDAGIPVVTIDSPPVEGSCAQAYIGTDNVAAGRLAAQMMARLLPDGGKVGAMTFWLSAINSRERIEAFRATVSGAPLDLQPPAEDRFDMELGMRIAREAAQTGGLAGALGVCAENGLSWGTAARALGRAGELKIVAFDLLTDTLAMLREGTIHAALVQREHDMGYRAVRLLHDMRSKGVEAALAGLPTRAGSGGASALRFIDTGIDVVTLERTPWSLPLSDYLALDTSRKAAKRREQIPHASGAMDLLFIGVNAGEEGFREERAPLDAGSMVGRVLSTARSILVDTHSSELHDAPDVAEARRNGAHTLVGVPLLAGGSAFGVLVLESGRRGACSPDDLTMIERVVDTMAVAIENTQLVRRITERTVELEQANRHQESLLGTIRELSSPVVPIARSILVMPIVGTMDAERSGRFIESMLRDITERHARVVLVDVTGMAVVDAASVEHLLRAARAARLLGAEVVLVGITPAAARLMVEQNVDLGSVVTRSTLELGFTYALSNTGGQIVYRRSPPLS
;
A
#
# COMPACT_ATOMS: atom_id res chain seq x y z
N MET A 1 -31.01 7.68 26.20
CA MET A 1 -30.48 7.24 24.89
C MET A 1 -29.78 5.92 25.11
N VAL A 2 -30.45 4.80 24.83
CA VAL A 2 -29.82 3.48 24.86
C VAL A 2 -28.97 3.40 23.60
N THR A 3 -27.67 3.54 23.74
CA THR A 3 -26.67 3.28 22.70
C THR A 3 -26.79 1.81 22.27
N GLY A 4 -26.75 1.50 20.97
CA GLY A 4 -26.88 0.14 20.40
C GLY A 4 -25.72 -0.81 20.70
N LEU A 5 -24.99 -0.56 21.79
CA LEU A 5 -23.77 -1.25 22.19
C LEU A 5 -23.98 -2.69 22.68
N ASP A 6 -25.22 -3.15 22.86
CA ASP A 6 -25.44 -4.57 23.20
C ASP A 6 -26.83 -5.07 22.80
N LEU A 7 -27.04 -5.32 21.50
CA LEU A 7 -28.23 -6.03 21.02
C LEU A 7 -28.39 -7.37 21.76
N HIS A 8 -27.29 -8.08 21.98
CA HIS A 8 -27.33 -9.36 22.68
C HIS A 8 -27.81 -9.20 24.12
N ALA A 9 -27.30 -8.23 24.89
CA ALA A 9 -27.81 -7.94 26.23
C ALA A 9 -29.25 -7.43 26.23
N THR A 10 -29.67 -6.70 25.19
CA THR A 10 -31.06 -6.27 25.01
C THR A 10 -31.97 -7.48 24.82
N LEU A 11 -31.62 -8.39 23.91
CA LEU A 11 -32.37 -9.62 23.65
C LEU A 11 -32.32 -10.57 24.86
N TYR A 12 -31.17 -10.69 25.52
CA TYR A 12 -31.00 -11.46 26.75
C TYR A 12 -31.86 -10.91 27.89
N ARG A 13 -31.90 -9.59 28.08
CA ARG A 13 -32.77 -8.95 29.07
C ARG A 13 -34.24 -9.22 28.74
N ILE A 14 -34.63 -9.15 27.48
CA ILE A 14 -35.99 -9.48 27.04
C ILE A 14 -36.34 -10.93 27.39
N VAL A 15 -35.43 -11.88 27.14
CA VAL A 15 -35.64 -13.29 27.52
C VAL A 15 -35.70 -13.44 29.04
N LEU A 16 -34.85 -12.74 29.78
CA LEU A 16 -34.84 -12.76 31.25
C LEU A 16 -36.15 -12.23 31.85
N ASP A 17 -36.66 -11.11 31.31
CA ASP A 17 -37.93 -10.52 31.71
C ASP A 17 -39.12 -11.42 31.32
N ALA A 18 -39.01 -12.14 30.20
CA ALA A 18 -40.01 -13.12 29.76
C ALA A 18 -40.06 -14.33 30.70
N VAL A 19 -38.90 -14.84 31.12
CA VAL A 19 -38.80 -15.88 32.16
C VAL A 19 -39.39 -15.38 33.48
N GLY A 20 -39.08 -14.15 33.90
CA GLY A 20 -39.65 -13.54 35.11
C GLY A 20 -41.17 -13.29 35.06
N THR A 21 -41.78 -13.29 33.87
CA THR A 21 -43.22 -13.10 33.68
C THR A 21 -44.03 -14.39 33.95
N VAL A 22 -43.40 -15.55 33.81
CA VAL A 22 -44.04 -16.87 33.98
C VAL A 22 -43.61 -17.48 35.33
N PRO A 23 -44.56 -17.80 36.24
CA PRO A 23 -44.20 -18.36 37.54
C PRO A 23 -43.46 -19.68 37.40
N SER A 24 -42.44 -19.86 38.24
CA SER A 24 -41.64 -21.08 38.28
C SER A 24 -40.86 -21.38 36.97
N ALA A 25 -40.94 -20.52 35.95
CA ALA A 25 -40.13 -20.66 34.76
C ALA A 25 -38.65 -20.51 35.10
N GLN A 26 -37.86 -21.48 34.65
CA GLN A 26 -36.41 -21.49 34.86
C GLN A 26 -35.64 -21.27 33.57
N ARG A 27 -36.30 -21.41 32.41
CA ARG A 27 -35.66 -21.40 31.10
C ARG A 27 -36.44 -20.57 30.10
N GLY A 28 -35.71 -19.89 29.24
CA GLY A 28 -36.28 -19.14 28.13
C GLY A 28 -35.28 -18.98 26.99
N SER A 29 -35.79 -18.73 25.79
CA SER A 29 -35.00 -18.52 24.60
C SER A 29 -35.70 -17.65 23.58
N LEU A 30 -34.92 -16.92 22.80
CA LEU A 30 -35.37 -16.17 21.64
C LEU A 30 -34.69 -16.73 20.41
N LEU A 31 -35.48 -17.21 19.46
CA LEU A 31 -35.01 -17.68 18.16
C LEU A 31 -35.48 -16.70 17.10
N ALA A 32 -34.60 -16.38 16.14
CA ALA A 32 -34.96 -15.56 14.99
C ALA A 32 -34.45 -16.21 13.70
N ARG A 33 -35.16 -15.94 12.61
CA ARG A 33 -34.88 -16.43 11.27
C ARG A 33 -33.56 -15.86 10.78
N ASP A 34 -32.75 -16.72 10.18
CA ASP A 34 -31.49 -16.41 9.55
C ASP A 34 -31.42 -17.21 8.25
N GLY A 35 -31.73 -16.56 7.12
CA GLY A 35 -32.00 -17.24 5.86
C GLY A 35 -33.17 -18.24 5.97
N GLU A 36 -32.88 -19.52 5.74
CA GLU A 36 -33.85 -20.63 5.80
C GLU A 36 -33.88 -21.34 7.17
N GLN A 37 -33.18 -20.82 8.18
CA GLN A 37 -33.03 -21.47 9.49
C GLN A 37 -33.50 -20.58 10.65
N LEU A 38 -33.76 -21.18 11.81
CA LEU A 38 -33.97 -20.48 13.08
C LEU A 38 -32.70 -20.56 13.94
N VAL A 39 -32.21 -19.42 14.40
CA VAL A 39 -30.99 -19.30 15.21
C VAL A 39 -31.33 -18.71 16.58
N TYR A 40 -30.76 -19.29 17.63
CA TYR A 40 -30.84 -18.73 18.98
C TYR A 40 -30.14 -17.38 19.04
N LYS A 41 -30.90 -16.31 19.31
CA LYS A 41 -30.37 -14.95 19.48
C LYS A 41 -30.11 -14.61 20.96
N ALA A 42 -30.83 -15.25 21.89
CA ALA A 42 -30.59 -15.16 23.33
C ALA A 42 -31.23 -16.35 24.09
N SER A 43 -30.69 -16.71 25.27
CA SER A 43 -31.24 -17.77 26.12
C SER A 43 -30.93 -17.54 27.60
N VAL A 44 -31.84 -17.95 28.48
CA VAL A 44 -31.70 -17.91 29.95
C VAL A 44 -31.97 -19.31 30.51
N GLY A 45 -31.17 -19.78 31.47
CA GLY A 45 -31.37 -21.07 32.15
C GLY A 45 -31.00 -22.34 31.35
N LEU A 46 -30.49 -22.18 30.12
CA LEU A 46 -30.05 -23.26 29.22
C LEU A 46 -28.53 -23.46 29.21
N ALA A 47 -27.81 -22.86 30.18
CA ALA A 47 -26.37 -22.96 30.31
C ALA A 47 -25.93 -24.42 30.54
N GLY A 48 -25.00 -24.92 29.72
CA GLY A 48 -24.53 -26.31 29.76
C GLY A 48 -25.37 -27.33 28.98
N VAL A 49 -26.56 -26.93 28.48
CA VAL A 49 -27.40 -27.73 27.55
C VAL A 49 -27.14 -27.31 26.10
N LEU A 50 -26.96 -26.00 25.89
CA LEU A 50 -26.48 -25.42 24.63
C LEU A 50 -24.95 -25.39 24.66
N ALA A 51 -24.28 -26.15 23.78
CA ALA A 51 -22.81 -26.20 23.72
C ALA A 51 -22.17 -24.88 23.21
N SER A 52 -22.96 -23.98 22.62
CA SER A 52 -22.64 -22.65 22.09
C SER A 52 -23.95 -22.00 21.59
N PRO A 53 -24.06 -20.68 21.32
CA PRO A 53 -24.99 -20.19 20.31
C PRO A 53 -24.53 -20.77 18.96
N GLN A 54 -25.10 -21.89 18.55
CA GLN A 54 -24.83 -22.50 17.25
C GLN A 54 -25.61 -21.79 16.15
N GLU A 55 -24.92 -21.44 15.06
CA GLU A 55 -25.46 -21.62 13.70
C GLU A 55 -25.64 -23.14 13.51
N VAL A 56 -26.86 -23.61 13.26
CA VAL A 56 -27.14 -25.03 13.05
C VAL A 56 -26.90 -25.38 11.59
N ALA A 57 -25.67 -25.77 11.23
CA ALA A 57 -25.47 -26.49 9.97
C ALA A 57 -26.28 -27.80 10.02
N GLY A 58 -27.13 -28.00 9.01
CA GLY A 58 -28.24 -28.94 9.06
C GLY A 58 -27.85 -30.41 9.01
N GLU A 59 -28.53 -31.19 9.87
CA GLU A 59 -28.92 -32.58 9.56
C GLU A 59 -30.42 -32.86 9.81
N ALA A 60 -31.17 -31.92 10.40
CA ALA A 60 -32.63 -31.87 10.25
C ALA A 60 -32.93 -30.93 9.06
N GLY A 61 -33.36 -31.47 7.94
CA GLY A 61 -33.49 -30.72 6.68
C GLY A 61 -34.39 -29.46 6.75
N PRO A 62 -34.24 -28.54 5.78
CA PRO A 62 -34.97 -27.26 5.70
C PRO A 62 -36.49 -27.39 5.79
N ALA A 63 -37.06 -28.55 5.42
CA ALA A 63 -38.50 -28.80 5.47
C ALA A 63 -39.09 -28.76 6.90
N THR A 64 -38.33 -29.09 7.94
CA THR A 64 -38.82 -29.21 9.32
C THR A 64 -38.87 -27.86 10.05
N ALA A 65 -37.84 -27.02 9.93
CA ALA A 65 -37.83 -25.66 10.50
C ALA A 65 -38.82 -24.72 9.79
N ILE A 66 -39.00 -24.90 8.47
CA ILE A 66 -40.05 -24.25 7.69
C ILE A 66 -41.44 -24.76 8.11
N ALA A 67 -41.59 -26.05 8.47
CA ALA A 67 -42.86 -26.57 8.99
C ALA A 67 -43.24 -25.93 10.35
N THR A 68 -42.30 -25.71 11.26
CA THR A 68 -42.61 -25.09 12.57
C THR A 68 -42.97 -23.60 12.42
N LEU A 69 -42.29 -22.84 11.54
CA LEU A 69 -42.64 -21.45 11.23
C LEU A 69 -43.94 -21.32 10.42
N SER A 70 -44.15 -22.17 9.42
CA SER A 70 -45.41 -22.18 8.63
C SER A 70 -46.63 -22.62 9.45
N THR A 71 -46.43 -23.36 10.56
CA THR A 71 -47.51 -23.64 11.51
C THR A 71 -47.82 -22.48 12.47
N LEU A 72 -46.97 -21.44 12.54
CA LEU A 72 -47.15 -20.20 13.32
C LEU A 72 -47.77 -19.06 12.50
N ASP A 73 -47.94 -19.24 11.17
CA ASP A 73 -48.44 -18.22 10.26
C ASP A 73 -49.92 -17.84 10.47
N SER A 74 -50.70 -18.64 11.19
CA SER A 74 -52.17 -18.57 11.08
C SER A 74 -52.98 -18.20 12.33
N ALA A 75 -52.41 -17.77 13.46
CA ALA A 75 -53.27 -17.35 14.58
C ALA A 75 -52.63 -16.40 15.59
N ASP A 76 -53.45 -15.47 16.09
CA ASP A 76 -53.29 -14.67 17.31
C ASP A 76 -53.09 -15.48 18.62
N SER A 77 -52.98 -16.81 18.55
CA SER A 77 -52.79 -17.67 19.72
C SER A 77 -51.33 -18.06 19.86
N ALA A 78 -50.67 -17.41 20.81
CA ALA A 78 -49.45 -17.93 21.38
C ALA A 78 -49.68 -19.37 21.88
N ARG A 79 -48.75 -20.27 21.57
CA ARG A 79 -48.94 -21.72 21.71
C ARG A 79 -48.23 -22.26 22.94
N VAL A 80 -48.81 -23.31 23.50
CA VAL A 80 -48.20 -24.10 24.57
C VAL A 80 -47.88 -25.47 23.99
N MET A 81 -46.62 -25.89 24.05
CA MET A 81 -46.17 -27.20 23.55
C MET A 81 -45.49 -27.98 24.67
N ALA A 82 -45.50 -29.31 24.63
CA ALA A 82 -44.72 -30.10 25.57
C ALA A 82 -43.23 -29.74 25.45
N ALA A 83 -42.58 -29.45 26.57
CA ALA A 83 -41.19 -29.01 26.57
C ALA A 83 -40.24 -30.07 25.98
N ALA A 84 -40.54 -31.36 26.20
CA ALA A 84 -39.78 -32.47 25.63
C ALA A 84 -39.82 -32.52 24.10
N ASP A 85 -40.92 -32.10 23.47
CA ASP A 85 -41.05 -32.07 22.02
C ASP A 85 -40.36 -30.83 21.44
N TRP A 86 -40.53 -29.66 22.09
CA TRP A 86 -39.80 -28.43 21.74
C TRP A 86 -38.30 -28.66 21.67
N TYR A 87 -37.71 -29.22 22.72
CA TYR A 87 -36.27 -29.45 22.77
C TYR A 87 -35.80 -30.56 21.83
N ARG A 88 -36.63 -31.57 21.54
CA ARG A 88 -36.27 -32.60 20.54
C ARG A 88 -36.19 -32.03 19.14
N GLU A 89 -37.09 -31.11 18.81
CA GLU A 89 -37.20 -30.47 17.49
C GLU A 89 -36.17 -29.35 17.29
N HIS A 90 -35.92 -28.53 18.31
CA HIS A 90 -35.10 -27.31 18.19
C HIS A 90 -33.72 -27.40 18.87
N LEU A 91 -33.45 -28.50 19.58
CA LEU A 91 -32.19 -28.79 20.27
C LEU A 91 -31.71 -30.25 20.05
N PRO A 92 -31.59 -30.71 18.79
CA PRO A 92 -31.22 -32.09 18.49
C PRO A 92 -29.79 -32.41 18.98
N GLY A 93 -29.63 -33.49 19.74
CA GLY A 93 -28.33 -33.95 20.25
C GLY A 93 -27.91 -33.38 21.61
N ALA A 94 -28.73 -32.54 22.25
CA ALA A 94 -28.44 -32.08 23.61
C ALA A 94 -28.46 -33.26 24.61
N PRO A 95 -27.38 -33.51 25.38
CA PRO A 95 -27.22 -34.71 26.19
C PRO A 95 -28.15 -34.80 27.41
N SER A 96 -29.11 -33.88 27.59
CA SER A 96 -29.78 -33.63 28.88
C SER A 96 -31.32 -33.49 28.82
N LEU A 97 -32.00 -34.27 27.97
CA LEU A 97 -33.48 -34.35 27.93
C LEU A 97 -34.11 -34.77 29.28
N HIS A 98 -33.34 -35.42 30.16
CA HIS A 98 -33.74 -35.83 31.51
C HIS A 98 -33.83 -34.66 32.52
N LEU A 99 -33.44 -33.44 32.14
CA LEU A 99 -33.55 -32.23 32.97
C LEU A 99 -34.85 -31.45 32.73
N VAL A 100 -35.78 -31.96 31.94
CA VAL A 100 -37.09 -31.34 31.69
C VAL A 100 -38.10 -31.93 32.68
N PRO A 101 -38.72 -31.12 33.55
CA PRO A 101 -39.71 -31.61 34.50
C PRO A 101 -40.86 -32.35 33.78
N ALA A 102 -41.34 -33.46 34.35
CA ALA A 102 -42.47 -34.18 33.79
C ALA A 102 -43.72 -33.29 33.78
N GLY A 103 -44.32 -33.09 32.61
CA GLY A 103 -45.46 -32.20 32.43
C GLY A 103 -45.11 -30.73 32.15
N ALA A 104 -43.82 -30.40 32.01
CA ALA A 104 -43.39 -29.07 31.60
C ALA A 104 -43.82 -28.75 30.16
N VAL A 105 -44.17 -27.49 29.95
CA VAL A 105 -44.57 -26.95 28.66
C VAL A 105 -43.70 -25.76 28.27
N VAL A 106 -43.66 -25.42 26.99
CA VAL A 106 -43.00 -24.22 26.48
C VAL A 106 -44.06 -23.31 25.88
N VAL A 107 -44.07 -22.08 26.37
CA VAL A 107 -44.92 -20.99 25.94
C VAL A 107 -44.23 -20.27 24.79
N LEU A 108 -44.84 -20.30 23.60
CA LEU A 108 -44.30 -19.77 22.35
C LEU A 108 -45.03 -18.49 21.97
N THR A 109 -44.30 -17.38 21.92
CA THR A 109 -44.81 -16.08 21.49
C THR A 109 -44.12 -15.67 20.18
N PRO A 110 -44.84 -15.37 19.09
CA PRO A 110 -44.24 -15.02 17.81
C PRO A 110 -43.55 -13.65 17.90
N VAL A 111 -42.34 -13.57 17.34
CA VAL A 111 -41.56 -12.33 17.21
C VAL A 111 -41.81 -11.81 15.81
N ARG A 112 -42.35 -10.60 15.70
CA ARG A 112 -42.78 -10.03 14.41
C ARG A 112 -42.04 -8.76 14.05
N VAL A 113 -41.78 -8.60 12.77
CA VAL A 113 -41.27 -7.37 12.15
C VAL A 113 -42.17 -7.05 10.97
N GLN A 114 -42.74 -5.84 10.94
CA GLN A 114 -43.67 -5.37 9.90
C GLN A 114 -44.82 -6.37 9.60
N GLY A 115 -45.30 -7.07 10.63
CA GLY A 115 -46.38 -8.06 10.52
C GLY A 115 -45.95 -9.45 10.06
N GLN A 116 -44.68 -9.65 9.67
CA GLN A 116 -44.12 -10.97 9.38
C GLN A 116 -43.50 -11.59 10.61
N THR A 117 -43.76 -12.89 10.83
CA THR A 117 -43.11 -13.64 11.92
C THR A 117 -41.68 -13.96 11.53
N ILE A 118 -40.72 -13.33 12.21
CA ILE A 118 -39.29 -13.52 11.99
C ILE A 118 -38.66 -14.40 13.07
N GLY A 119 -39.41 -14.88 14.04
CA GLY A 119 -38.85 -15.63 15.16
C GLY A 119 -39.88 -16.02 16.21
N VAL A 120 -39.39 -16.59 17.32
CA VAL A 120 -40.20 -17.03 18.44
C VAL A 120 -39.48 -16.78 19.77
N LEU A 121 -40.21 -16.23 20.74
CA LEU A 121 -39.83 -16.14 22.13
C LEU A 121 -40.47 -17.33 22.86
N ALA A 122 -39.62 -18.23 23.35
CA ALA A 122 -40.00 -19.49 23.98
C ALA A 122 -39.65 -19.48 25.47
N VAL A 123 -40.62 -19.69 26.36
CA VAL A 123 -40.43 -19.71 27.82
C VAL A 123 -40.91 -21.05 28.39
N GLU A 124 -40.05 -21.79 29.10
CA GLU A 124 -40.41 -23.06 29.73
C GLU A 124 -41.19 -22.80 31.03
N GLN A 125 -42.34 -23.44 31.14
CA GLN A 125 -43.21 -23.41 32.30
C GLN A 125 -43.35 -24.82 32.88
N PRO A 126 -43.04 -25.04 34.18
CA PRO A 126 -43.06 -26.38 34.77
C PRO A 126 -44.47 -26.98 34.96
N ASP A 127 -45.48 -26.14 35.17
CA ASP A 127 -46.87 -26.54 35.30
C ASP A 127 -47.60 -26.27 33.98
N GLY A 128 -48.21 -27.29 33.35
CA GLY A 128 -48.86 -27.17 32.05
C GLY A 128 -50.09 -26.24 31.96
N GLN A 129 -50.25 -25.29 32.90
CA GLN A 129 -51.32 -24.29 32.90
C GLN A 129 -51.02 -23.17 31.92
N ALA A 130 -52.03 -22.75 31.14
CA ALA A 130 -51.89 -21.60 30.26
C ALA A 130 -51.61 -20.31 31.08
N PRO A 131 -50.75 -19.39 30.58
CA PRO A 131 -50.57 -18.08 31.18
C PRO A 131 -51.89 -17.31 31.28
N SER A 132 -52.02 -16.44 32.29
CA SER A 132 -53.15 -15.50 32.38
C SER A 132 -53.10 -14.46 31.27
N ASP A 133 -54.24 -13.82 30.98
CA ASP A 133 -54.34 -12.78 29.94
C ASP A 133 -53.33 -11.63 30.15
N GLU A 134 -53.09 -11.24 31.40
CA GLU A 134 -52.10 -10.22 31.76
C GLU A 134 -50.67 -10.67 31.41
N ARG A 135 -50.31 -11.93 31.69
CA ARG A 135 -49.00 -12.48 31.37
C ARG A 135 -48.82 -12.63 29.87
N TRP A 136 -49.87 -13.03 29.16
CA TRP A 136 -49.87 -13.07 27.71
C TRP A 136 -49.63 -11.70 27.08
N ALA A 137 -50.27 -10.65 27.61
CA ALA A 137 -50.04 -9.29 27.15
C ALA A 137 -48.58 -8.86 27.35
N ARG A 138 -47.97 -9.21 28.49
CA ARG A 138 -46.54 -8.93 28.75
C ARG A 138 -45.60 -9.71 27.83
N LEU A 139 -45.82 -11.00 27.62
CA LEU A 139 -45.01 -11.81 26.70
C LEU A 139 -45.10 -11.30 25.26
N ARG A 140 -46.29 -10.88 24.80
CA ARG A 140 -46.46 -10.24 23.48
C ARG A 140 -45.69 -8.92 23.39
N ALA A 141 -45.77 -8.06 24.38
CA ALA A 141 -45.02 -6.79 24.40
C ALA A 141 -43.50 -7.04 24.38
N LEU A 142 -43.00 -8.07 25.07
CA LEU A 142 -41.60 -8.47 25.05
C LEU A 142 -41.18 -9.02 23.67
N ALA A 143 -42.04 -9.83 23.03
CA ALA A 143 -41.78 -10.33 21.67
C ALA A 143 -41.82 -9.22 20.60
N GLU A 144 -42.72 -8.24 20.73
CA GLU A 144 -42.73 -7.03 19.90
C GLU A 144 -41.46 -6.18 20.11
N SER A 145 -41.02 -6.03 21.36
CA SER A 145 -39.77 -5.34 21.70
C SER A 145 -38.56 -6.05 21.08
N ALA A 146 -38.53 -7.39 21.12
CA ALA A 146 -37.51 -8.19 20.44
C ALA A 146 -37.53 -7.98 18.92
N GLY A 147 -38.73 -7.98 18.32
CA GLY A 147 -38.91 -7.70 16.89
C GLY A 147 -38.39 -6.32 16.50
N ALA A 148 -38.78 -5.28 17.24
CA ALA A 148 -38.31 -3.91 17.01
C ALA A 148 -36.79 -3.75 17.22
N ALA A 149 -36.19 -4.49 18.15
CA ALA A 149 -34.74 -4.50 18.36
C ALA A 149 -34.00 -5.18 17.19
N LEU A 150 -34.55 -6.30 16.69
CA LEU A 150 -34.02 -7.02 15.53
C LEU A 150 -34.16 -6.21 14.23
N GLU A 151 -35.33 -5.61 13.97
CA GLU A 151 -35.58 -4.76 12.79
C GLU A 151 -34.66 -3.54 12.77
N ARG A 152 -34.50 -2.86 13.91
CA ARG A 152 -33.62 -1.70 14.01
C ARG A 152 -32.17 -2.08 13.73
N ARG A 153 -31.73 -3.27 14.15
CA ARG A 153 -30.41 -3.79 13.85
C ARG A 153 -30.26 -4.14 12.37
N GLU A 154 -31.23 -4.81 11.78
CA GLU A 154 -31.19 -5.23 10.38
C GLU A 154 -31.18 -4.01 9.44
N LEU A 155 -32.08 -3.05 9.66
CA LEU A 155 -32.13 -1.80 8.90
C LEU A 155 -30.86 -0.96 9.09
N TYR A 156 -30.28 -0.95 10.29
CA TYR A 156 -28.99 -0.31 10.54
C TYR A 156 -27.86 -1.03 9.83
N ASN A 157 -27.80 -2.35 9.91
CA ASN A 157 -26.79 -3.17 9.26
C ASN A 157 -26.85 -3.01 7.74
N ASP A 158 -28.04 -2.99 7.15
CA ASP A 158 -28.20 -2.89 5.70
C ASP A 158 -27.91 -1.47 5.20
N LYS A 159 -28.42 -0.44 5.88
CA LYS A 159 -28.08 0.96 5.53
C LYS A 159 -26.59 1.25 5.76
N ALA A 160 -26.01 0.75 6.85
CA ALA A 160 -24.59 0.90 7.12
C ALA A 160 -23.74 0.12 6.11
N ARG A 161 -24.15 -1.11 5.75
CA ARG A 161 -23.50 -1.96 4.75
C ARG A 161 -23.55 -1.33 3.38
N SER A 162 -24.72 -1.00 2.84
CA SER A 162 -24.83 -0.40 1.50
C SER A 162 -24.14 0.97 1.41
N ALA A 163 -24.30 1.83 2.43
CA ALA A 163 -23.59 3.11 2.44
C ALA A 163 -22.06 2.93 2.59
N GLN A 164 -21.62 1.87 3.27
CA GLN A 164 -20.21 1.53 3.39
C GLN A 164 -19.64 0.92 2.12
N GLU A 165 -20.36 0.01 1.48
CA GLU A 165 -19.99 -0.60 0.21
C GLU A 165 -19.79 0.48 -0.84
N VAL A 166 -20.71 1.45 -0.94
CA VAL A 166 -20.59 2.59 -1.84
C VAL A 166 -19.37 3.45 -1.50
N ARG A 167 -19.14 3.83 -0.24
CA ARG A 167 -17.99 4.67 0.15
C ARG A 167 -16.65 3.98 -0.03
N VAL A 168 -16.56 2.70 0.32
CA VAL A 168 -15.34 1.91 0.13
C VAL A 168 -15.11 1.70 -1.35
N LEU A 169 -16.16 1.43 -2.13
CA LEU A 169 -16.06 1.35 -3.59
C LEU A 169 -15.53 2.67 -4.17
N GLU A 170 -16.11 3.81 -3.83
CA GLU A 170 -15.61 5.13 -4.26
C GLU A 170 -14.14 5.37 -3.86
N ALA A 171 -13.77 5.00 -2.65
CA ALA A 171 -12.40 5.07 -2.15
C ALA A 171 -11.45 4.16 -2.95
N VAL A 172 -11.87 2.94 -3.28
CA VAL A 172 -11.10 2.00 -4.12
C VAL A 172 -10.96 2.55 -5.53
N LEU A 173 -12.06 3.02 -6.14
CA LEU A 173 -12.04 3.63 -7.48
C LEU A 173 -11.10 4.85 -7.53
N SER A 174 -11.16 5.72 -6.52
CA SER A 174 -10.27 6.88 -6.42
C SER A 174 -8.81 6.46 -6.20
N ALA A 175 -8.56 5.46 -5.36
CA ALA A 175 -7.20 4.95 -5.12
C ALA A 175 -6.62 4.29 -6.37
N VAL A 176 -7.43 3.59 -7.16
CA VAL A 176 -7.07 2.99 -8.46
C VAL A 176 -6.71 4.08 -9.46
N ALA A 177 -7.54 5.11 -9.60
CA ALA A 177 -7.29 6.23 -10.51
C ALA A 177 -6.01 7.02 -10.20
N ALA A 178 -5.49 6.93 -8.97
CA ALA A 178 -4.30 7.65 -8.52
C ALA A 178 -2.98 6.86 -8.68
N GLN A 179 -3.01 5.59 -9.11
CA GLN A 179 -1.78 4.79 -9.26
C GLN A 179 -1.18 4.93 -10.65
N ASN A 180 0.15 4.84 -10.72
CA ASN A 180 0.92 4.98 -11.95
C ASN A 180 1.77 3.74 -12.26
N SER A 181 1.48 2.58 -11.64
CA SER A 181 2.18 1.33 -11.93
C SER A 181 1.27 0.11 -11.81
N PRO A 182 1.42 -0.92 -12.68
CA PRO A 182 0.63 -2.14 -12.59
C PRO A 182 0.73 -2.82 -11.21
N PRO A 183 1.91 -3.03 -10.58
CA PRO A 183 1.98 -3.68 -9.26
C PRO A 183 1.16 -2.97 -8.18
N GLU A 184 1.23 -1.62 -8.12
CA GLU A 184 0.49 -0.82 -7.14
C GLU A 184 -1.03 -0.84 -7.40
N LEU A 185 -1.45 -0.90 -8.67
CA LEU A 185 -2.85 -1.02 -9.06
C LEU A 185 -3.46 -2.33 -8.56
N VAL A 186 -2.80 -3.45 -8.85
CA VAL A 186 -3.32 -4.77 -8.47
C VAL A 186 -3.31 -4.93 -6.95
N GLU A 187 -2.30 -4.41 -6.26
CA GLU A 187 -2.28 -4.39 -4.80
C GLU A 187 -3.41 -3.54 -4.22
N THR A 188 -3.64 -2.34 -4.77
CA THR A 188 -4.74 -1.45 -4.34
C THR A 188 -6.11 -2.10 -4.54
N ILE A 189 -6.31 -2.81 -5.64
CA ILE A 189 -7.57 -3.49 -5.97
C ILE A 189 -7.76 -4.74 -5.14
N SER A 190 -6.72 -5.55 -4.96
CA SER A 190 -6.77 -6.70 -4.07
C SER A 190 -7.14 -6.27 -2.65
N LYS A 191 -6.48 -5.24 -2.11
CA LYS A 191 -6.83 -4.65 -0.81
C LYS A 191 -8.26 -4.09 -0.83
N GLY A 192 -8.62 -3.38 -1.89
CA GLY A 192 -9.94 -2.79 -2.10
C GLY A 192 -11.05 -3.84 -2.08
N LEU A 193 -11.07 -4.76 -3.05
CA LEU A 193 -12.02 -5.86 -3.16
C LEU A 193 -12.13 -6.66 -1.86
N LYS A 194 -11.01 -7.03 -1.23
CA LYS A 194 -11.02 -7.73 0.06
C LYS A 194 -11.59 -6.89 1.21
N SER A 195 -11.48 -5.56 1.16
CA SER A 195 -11.95 -4.66 2.23
C SER A 195 -13.46 -4.37 2.18
N VAL A 196 -14.06 -4.48 0.98
CA VAL A 196 -15.49 -4.20 0.80
C VAL A 196 -16.34 -5.43 1.11
N GLN A 197 -15.76 -6.63 0.99
CA GLN A 197 -16.46 -7.86 1.32
C GLN A 197 -16.61 -8.04 2.84
N LEU A 198 -17.79 -8.51 3.27
CA LEU A 198 -18.11 -8.77 4.67
C LEU A 198 -17.32 -9.94 5.25
N ARG A 199 -16.91 -10.87 4.37
CA ARG A 199 -15.97 -11.98 4.60
C ARG A 199 -15.01 -11.97 3.41
N PRO A 200 -13.68 -11.96 3.59
CA PRO A 200 -12.76 -12.04 2.45
C PRO A 200 -12.94 -13.41 1.80
N GLU A 201 -13.64 -13.47 0.67
CA GLU A 201 -13.87 -14.75 -0.02
C GLU A 201 -12.73 -15.05 -1.00
N TRP A 202 -12.02 -14.02 -1.47
CA TRP A 202 -10.92 -14.13 -2.41
C TRP A 202 -9.59 -14.41 -1.71
N ARG A 203 -9.04 -15.61 -1.97
CA ARG A 203 -7.71 -16.05 -1.51
C ARG A 203 -6.60 -15.35 -2.31
N SER A 204 -6.81 -15.21 -3.61
CA SER A 204 -5.82 -14.71 -4.56
C SER A 204 -6.47 -13.79 -5.59
N VAL A 205 -5.70 -12.78 -5.98
CA VAL A 205 -6.05 -11.81 -7.02
C VAL A 205 -4.85 -11.71 -7.95
N HIS A 206 -5.06 -11.94 -9.24
CA HIS A 206 -4.04 -11.86 -10.27
C HIS A 206 -4.46 -10.85 -11.33
N LEU A 207 -3.52 -10.04 -11.79
CA LEU A 207 -3.72 -9.28 -13.03
C LEU A 207 -2.90 -9.92 -14.13
N VAL A 208 -3.56 -10.21 -15.23
CA VAL A 208 -2.93 -10.70 -16.45
C VAL A 208 -3.00 -9.60 -17.50
N LEU A 209 -1.86 -9.16 -18.01
CA LEU A 209 -1.80 -8.19 -19.12
C LEU A 209 -1.19 -8.85 -20.36
N LEU A 210 -1.70 -8.48 -21.55
CA LEU A 210 -1.02 -8.79 -22.80
C LEU A 210 0.29 -7.99 -22.90
N SER A 211 1.37 -8.65 -23.28
CA SER A 211 2.66 -8.00 -23.52
C SER A 211 2.66 -7.32 -24.89
N ASP A 212 3.14 -6.08 -24.97
CA ASP A 212 3.42 -5.43 -26.25
C ASP A 212 4.59 -6.16 -26.95
N ALA A 213 4.44 -6.47 -28.24
CA ALA A 213 5.54 -6.95 -29.06
C ALA A 213 6.63 -5.86 -29.15
N PRO A 214 7.93 -6.20 -29.10
CA PRO A 214 8.99 -5.21 -29.22
C PRO A 214 8.85 -4.43 -30.53
N ALA A 215 8.91 -3.10 -30.43
CA ALA A 215 8.92 -2.19 -31.57
C ALA A 215 10.23 -2.37 -32.36
N GLY A 216 10.26 -3.36 -33.26
CA GLY A 216 11.44 -3.64 -34.07
C GLY A 216 11.46 -4.93 -34.89
N GLY A 217 10.38 -5.74 -34.92
CA GLY A 217 10.34 -6.99 -35.69
C GLY A 217 9.63 -6.85 -37.04
N SER A 218 10.30 -7.25 -38.12
CA SER A 218 9.73 -7.39 -39.46
C SER A 218 8.45 -8.24 -39.46
N ARG A 219 7.42 -7.80 -40.20
CA ARG A 219 6.21 -8.57 -40.50
C ARG A 219 6.59 -9.94 -41.10
N GLY A 220 6.54 -10.98 -40.30
CA GLY A 220 6.84 -12.33 -40.77
C GLY A 220 7.09 -13.37 -39.69
N ASP A 221 6.35 -13.37 -38.59
CA ASP A 221 5.92 -14.57 -37.86
C ASP A 221 4.94 -14.15 -36.77
N ALA A 222 3.83 -14.85 -36.59
CA ALA A 222 2.91 -14.62 -35.49
C ALA A 222 3.57 -15.12 -34.19
N ALA A 223 4.48 -14.32 -33.63
CA ALA A 223 5.05 -14.59 -32.31
C ALA A 223 3.90 -14.80 -31.32
N ALA A 224 3.88 -15.96 -30.65
CA ALA A 224 2.88 -16.29 -29.64
C ALA A 224 2.78 -15.12 -28.66
N ARG A 225 1.57 -14.54 -28.53
CA ARG A 225 1.35 -13.43 -27.60
C ARG A 225 1.70 -13.89 -26.19
N GLU A 226 2.54 -13.13 -25.51
CA GLU A 226 3.01 -13.44 -24.15
C GLU A 226 2.15 -12.67 -23.13
N LEU A 227 1.80 -13.34 -22.04
CA LEU A 227 1.09 -12.78 -20.91
C LEU A 227 2.09 -12.39 -19.81
N ARG A 228 1.89 -11.22 -19.21
CA ARG A 228 2.49 -10.83 -17.94
C ARG A 228 1.50 -11.06 -16.83
N ILE A 229 1.85 -11.92 -15.89
CA ILE A 229 1.00 -12.30 -14.76
C ILE A 229 1.57 -11.65 -13.50
N TYR A 230 0.77 -10.78 -12.90
CA TYR A 230 1.06 -10.10 -11.65
C TYR A 230 0.33 -10.82 -10.53
N HIS A 231 1.06 -11.62 -9.75
CA HIS A 231 0.52 -12.30 -8.58
C HIS A 231 0.56 -11.34 -7.39
N VAL A 232 -0.63 -10.97 -6.88
CA VAL A 232 -0.68 -10.27 -5.60
C VAL A 232 -0.48 -11.29 -4.50
N PRO A 233 0.47 -11.08 -3.58
CA PRO A 233 0.61 -11.95 -2.43
C PRO A 233 -0.69 -11.99 -1.61
N GLN A 234 -0.89 -13.05 -0.84
CA GLN A 234 -2.06 -13.23 0.05
C GLN A 234 -2.06 -12.25 1.25
N ARG A 235 -1.68 -10.99 1.03
CA ARG A 235 -1.67 -9.97 2.08
C ARG A 235 -3.10 -9.68 2.50
N ALA A 236 -3.32 -9.76 3.80
CA ALA A 236 -4.53 -9.27 4.44
C ALA A 236 -4.68 -7.75 4.17
N PRO A 237 -5.87 -7.24 3.78
CA PRO A 237 -6.11 -5.81 3.51
C PRO A 237 -5.73 -4.89 4.67
N VAL A 238 -5.62 -5.43 5.88
CA VAL A 238 -5.07 -4.75 7.04
C VAL A 238 -4.05 -5.67 7.69
N ALA A 239 -2.77 -5.42 7.39
CA ALA A 239 -1.62 -6.16 7.88
C ALA A 239 -0.60 -5.16 8.43
N TYR A 240 -0.33 -5.25 9.73
CA TYR A 240 0.39 -4.23 10.50
C TYR A 240 1.72 -3.82 9.87
N TRP A 241 2.65 -4.77 9.71
CA TRP A 241 4.00 -4.53 9.17
C TRP A 241 4.00 -4.13 7.69
N ASN A 242 3.00 -4.57 6.93
CA ASN A 242 2.83 -4.17 5.53
C ASN A 242 2.43 -2.69 5.43
N ASN A 243 1.46 -2.23 6.22
CA ASN A 243 1.05 -0.83 6.24
C ASN A 243 2.23 0.09 6.58
N LEU A 244 3.03 -0.32 7.57
CA LEU A 244 4.23 0.38 8.01
C LEU A 244 5.28 0.46 6.89
N ARG A 245 5.60 -0.66 6.23
CA ARG A 245 6.47 -0.69 5.05
C ARG A 245 5.95 0.22 3.93
N ASP A 246 4.67 0.10 3.59
CA ASP A 246 4.06 0.83 2.49
C ASP A 246 4.17 2.35 2.72
N GLY A 247 3.99 2.80 3.97
CA GLY A 247 4.24 4.18 4.36
C GLY A 247 5.67 4.65 4.08
N ALA A 248 6.66 3.82 4.43
CA ALA A 248 8.07 4.12 4.18
C ALA A 248 8.39 4.20 2.68
N LEU A 249 7.89 3.23 1.89
CA LEU A 249 8.10 3.22 0.44
C LEU A 249 7.42 4.39 -0.26
N VAL A 250 6.23 4.81 0.19
CA VAL A 250 5.54 6.01 -0.32
C VAL A 250 6.38 7.26 -0.05
N ALA A 251 6.90 7.44 1.16
CA ALA A 251 7.80 8.56 1.46
C ALA A 251 9.07 8.52 0.61
N GLY A 252 9.66 7.35 0.41
CA GLY A 252 10.83 7.16 -0.46
C GLY A 252 10.57 7.63 -1.89
N ARG A 253 9.43 7.22 -2.48
CA ARG A 253 9.03 7.68 -3.82
C ARG A 253 8.79 9.18 -3.88
N SER A 254 8.06 9.75 -2.92
CA SER A 254 7.77 11.19 -2.88
C SER A 254 9.04 12.04 -2.74
N LEU A 255 10.06 11.52 -2.05
CA LEU A 255 11.32 12.24 -1.80
C LEU A 255 12.42 11.94 -2.82
N GLY A 256 12.29 10.90 -3.64
CA GLY A 256 13.35 10.43 -4.52
C GLY A 256 14.46 9.67 -3.78
N VAL A 257 14.10 8.98 -2.69
CA VAL A 257 15.02 8.23 -1.81
C VAL A 257 14.82 6.74 -2.02
N HIS A 258 15.92 6.00 -2.15
CA HIS A 258 15.89 4.55 -2.11
C HIS A 258 15.71 4.08 -0.67
N VAL A 259 14.70 3.23 -0.43
CA VAL A 259 14.42 2.65 0.89
C VAL A 259 14.59 1.14 0.78
N ASP A 260 15.71 0.63 1.31
CA ASP A 260 15.97 -0.80 1.44
C ASP A 260 15.20 -1.33 2.64
N VAL A 261 14.11 -2.06 2.39
CA VAL A 261 13.29 -2.67 3.44
C VAL A 261 13.75 -4.09 3.71
N ARG A 262 14.16 -4.36 4.94
CA ARG A 262 14.54 -5.68 5.44
C ARG A 262 13.62 -6.07 6.60
N ASN A 263 13.15 -7.31 6.59
CA ASN A 263 12.33 -7.84 7.67
C ASN A 263 12.97 -9.11 8.22
N VAL A 264 12.91 -9.29 9.54
CA VAL A 264 13.43 -10.46 10.24
C VAL A 264 12.33 -11.17 11.01
N PRO A 265 12.39 -12.51 11.19
CA PRO A 265 11.44 -13.20 12.04
C PRO A 265 11.37 -12.57 13.44
N ALA A 266 10.16 -12.52 14.02
CA ALA A 266 9.92 -11.84 15.30
C ALA A 266 10.67 -12.39 16.51
N HIS A 267 11.28 -13.57 16.39
CA HIS A 267 12.12 -14.19 17.41
C HIS A 267 13.64 -14.00 17.17
N SER A 268 14.04 -13.31 16.11
CA SER A 268 15.43 -13.26 15.62
C SER A 268 16.11 -11.92 15.89
N ALA A 269 16.25 -11.53 17.16
CA ALA A 269 16.94 -10.28 17.54
C ALA A 269 18.41 -10.24 17.07
N ALA A 270 19.06 -11.41 16.95
CA ALA A 270 20.43 -11.51 16.45
C ALA A 270 20.54 -11.16 14.94
N GLU A 271 19.58 -11.60 14.14
CA GLU A 271 19.50 -11.26 12.71
C GLU A 271 19.15 -9.78 12.53
N GLN A 272 18.26 -9.25 13.37
CA GLN A 272 17.95 -7.82 13.39
C GLN A 272 19.20 -6.97 13.63
N ARG A 273 20.02 -7.37 14.62
CA ARG A 273 21.31 -6.74 14.88
C ARG A 273 22.24 -6.86 13.67
N GLY A 274 22.30 -8.02 13.03
CA GLY A 274 23.11 -8.24 11.83
C GLY A 274 22.77 -7.29 10.68
N LEU A 275 21.48 -6.96 10.49
CA LEU A 275 21.05 -5.97 9.51
C LEU A 275 21.47 -4.54 9.87
N LEU A 276 21.51 -4.17 11.16
CA LEU A 276 22.08 -2.89 11.57
C LEU A 276 23.57 -2.83 11.20
N GLU A 277 24.34 -3.89 11.47
CA GLU A 277 25.77 -3.94 11.10
C GLU A 277 25.96 -3.84 9.57
N ASP A 278 25.15 -4.54 8.77
CA ASP A 278 25.17 -4.42 7.30
C ASP A 278 24.93 -2.98 6.85
N GLY A 279 23.95 -2.29 7.46
CA GLY A 279 23.69 -0.88 7.18
C GLY A 279 24.88 0.02 7.50
N ILE A 280 25.57 -0.24 8.61
CA ILE A 280 26.79 0.49 9.02
C ILE A 280 27.91 0.25 7.99
N ASP A 281 28.16 -1.00 7.62
CA ASP A 281 29.21 -1.39 6.68
C ASP A 281 28.97 -0.81 5.29
N ARG A 282 27.71 -0.79 4.84
CA ARG A 282 27.27 -0.16 3.58
C ARG A 282 27.26 1.36 3.61
N ARG A 283 27.39 1.97 4.80
CA ARG A 283 27.29 3.42 5.02
C ARG A 283 26.00 4.02 4.47
N VAL A 284 24.87 3.40 4.80
CA VAL A 284 23.55 3.94 4.48
C VAL A 284 23.36 5.32 5.12
N HIS A 285 22.47 6.13 4.57
CA HIS A 285 22.29 7.53 4.96
C HIS A 285 21.43 7.71 6.20
N GLY A 286 20.77 6.65 6.67
CA GLY A 286 19.93 6.63 7.85
C GLY A 286 19.28 5.25 8.04
N ILE A 287 18.94 4.93 9.30
CA ILE A 287 18.36 3.64 9.69
C ILE A 287 17.06 3.89 10.46
N ALA A 288 15.98 3.24 10.04
CA ALA A 288 14.77 3.09 10.83
C ALA A 288 14.65 1.64 11.30
N VAL A 289 14.45 1.39 12.58
CA VAL A 289 14.36 0.02 13.13
C VAL A 289 13.24 -0.10 14.16
N ALA A 290 12.46 -1.18 14.11
CA ALA A 290 11.52 -1.56 15.18
C ALA A 290 12.15 -2.58 16.13
N PRO A 291 12.67 -2.18 17.31
CA PRO A 291 13.47 -3.10 18.11
C PRO A 291 12.65 -4.26 18.67
N ILE A 292 13.01 -5.50 18.31
CA ILE A 292 12.38 -6.71 18.89
C ILE A 292 12.80 -6.87 20.35
N THR A 293 14.11 -6.75 20.61
CA THR A 293 14.69 -6.77 21.96
C THR A 293 15.58 -5.54 22.11
N PRO A 294 15.04 -4.42 22.62
CA PRO A 294 15.73 -3.13 22.66
C PRO A 294 17.14 -3.20 23.27
N GLU A 295 17.32 -3.98 24.33
CA GLU A 295 18.61 -4.12 25.06
C GLU A 295 19.68 -4.78 24.19
N VAL A 296 19.27 -5.71 23.31
CA VAL A 296 20.18 -6.43 22.40
C VAL A 296 20.62 -5.54 21.23
N LEU A 297 19.77 -4.58 20.85
CA LEU A 297 19.99 -3.70 19.70
C LEU A 297 20.75 -2.41 20.06
N ASP A 298 20.61 -1.89 21.28
CA ASP A 298 21.20 -0.60 21.67
C ASP A 298 22.72 -0.48 21.39
N PRO A 299 23.56 -1.53 21.60
CA PRO A 299 24.97 -1.45 21.23
C PRO A 299 25.23 -1.23 19.73
N ALA A 300 24.39 -1.79 18.85
CA ALA A 300 24.48 -1.61 17.40
C ALA A 300 23.94 -0.24 16.97
N ILE A 301 22.85 0.23 17.60
CA ILE A 301 22.34 1.60 17.43
C ILE A 301 23.44 2.61 17.76
N ARG A 302 24.14 2.43 18.88
CA ARG A 302 25.26 3.31 19.27
C ARG A 302 26.38 3.35 18.24
N ARG A 303 26.79 2.20 17.72
CA ARG A 303 27.80 2.15 16.64
C ARG A 303 27.35 2.88 15.37
N ALA A 304 26.09 2.74 14.96
CA ALA A 304 25.57 3.46 13.81
C ALA A 304 25.60 4.99 14.02
N VAL A 305 25.15 5.45 15.20
CA VAL A 305 25.18 6.88 15.55
C VAL A 305 26.61 7.41 15.63
N ASP A 306 27.54 6.66 16.23
CA ASP A 306 28.96 7.02 16.31
C ASP A 306 29.62 7.07 14.91
N ALA A 307 29.15 6.25 13.96
CA ALA A 307 29.54 6.28 12.55
C ALA A 307 28.92 7.44 11.76
N GLY A 308 28.12 8.29 12.40
CA GLY A 308 27.44 9.43 11.77
C GLY A 308 26.18 9.06 10.99
N ILE A 309 25.62 7.87 11.21
CA ILE A 309 24.38 7.40 10.59
C ILE A 309 23.21 7.70 11.54
N PRO A 310 22.25 8.58 11.17
CA PRO A 310 21.07 8.83 11.99
C PRO A 310 20.22 7.57 12.16
N VAL A 311 19.78 7.29 13.38
CA VAL A 311 18.94 6.14 13.72
C VAL A 311 17.66 6.60 14.40
N VAL A 312 16.52 6.17 13.88
CA VAL A 312 15.21 6.36 14.52
C VAL A 312 14.62 5.01 14.87
N THR A 313 14.00 4.89 16.04
CA THR A 313 13.20 3.70 16.34
C THR A 313 11.76 3.93 15.92
N ILE A 314 11.11 2.87 15.46
CA ILE A 314 9.74 2.89 14.95
C ILE A 314 8.90 1.80 15.60
N ASP A 315 7.59 2.04 15.81
CA ASP A 315 6.64 1.15 16.52
C ASP A 315 7.01 0.85 17.99
N SER A 316 8.19 0.27 18.20
CA SER A 316 8.73 -0.11 19.49
C SER A 316 9.73 0.96 20.00
N PRO A 317 9.57 1.46 21.24
CA PRO A 317 10.53 2.38 21.85
C PRO A 317 11.92 1.74 22.02
N PRO A 318 13.00 2.55 22.03
CA PRO A 318 14.32 2.06 22.42
C PRO A 318 14.40 1.89 23.95
N VAL A 319 15.52 1.34 24.43
CA VAL A 319 15.83 1.36 25.86
C VAL A 319 15.94 2.79 26.38
N GLU A 320 15.66 2.97 27.66
CA GLU A 320 15.87 4.25 28.34
C GLU A 320 17.35 4.68 28.26
N GLY A 321 17.60 5.95 27.92
CA GLY A 321 18.95 6.48 27.73
C GLY A 321 19.63 6.08 26.41
N SER A 322 18.90 5.44 25.48
CA SER A 322 19.42 5.14 24.14
C SER A 322 19.85 6.40 23.39
N CYS A 323 20.82 6.25 22.49
CA CYS A 323 21.33 7.30 21.62
C CYS A 323 20.54 7.44 20.30
N ALA A 324 19.49 6.63 20.08
CA ALA A 324 18.58 6.83 18.95
C ALA A 324 18.02 8.26 18.97
N GLN A 325 18.01 8.91 17.80
CA GLN A 325 17.70 10.34 17.70
C GLN A 325 16.22 10.65 17.92
N ALA A 326 15.33 9.72 17.57
CA ALA A 326 13.89 9.85 17.81
C ALA A 326 13.19 8.48 17.86
N TYR A 327 12.05 8.45 18.55
CA TYR A 327 11.04 7.37 18.48
C TYR A 327 9.81 7.86 17.71
N ILE A 328 9.33 7.02 16.79
CA ILE A 328 8.14 7.30 15.96
C ILE A 328 7.17 6.14 16.13
N GLY A 329 6.03 6.39 16.73
CA GLY A 329 5.07 5.34 17.02
C GLY A 329 3.88 5.88 17.78
N THR A 330 3.12 4.96 18.39
CA THR A 330 1.99 5.33 19.22
C THR A 330 2.44 5.62 20.65
N ASP A 331 1.80 6.59 21.32
CA ASP A 331 1.88 6.70 22.78
C ASP A 331 1.20 5.49 23.42
N ASN A 332 2.00 4.48 23.74
CA ASN A 332 1.55 3.21 24.30
C ASN A 332 0.91 3.33 25.68
N VAL A 333 1.32 4.35 26.46
CA VAL A 333 0.70 4.62 27.76
C VAL A 333 -0.70 5.19 27.55
N ALA A 334 -0.85 6.17 26.65
CA ALA A 334 -2.17 6.68 26.28
C ALA A 334 -3.07 5.59 25.69
N ALA A 335 -2.52 4.73 24.84
CA ALA A 335 -3.22 3.60 24.27
C ALA A 335 -3.72 2.61 25.34
N GLY A 336 -2.87 2.24 26.31
CA GLY A 336 -3.26 1.39 27.43
C GLY A 336 -4.36 1.99 28.30
N ARG A 337 -4.30 3.31 28.57
CA ARG A 337 -5.38 4.03 29.26
C ARG A 337 -6.70 3.97 28.49
N LEU A 338 -6.66 4.18 27.17
CA LEU A 338 -7.85 4.08 26.31
C LEU A 338 -8.42 2.66 26.33
N ALA A 339 -7.58 1.63 26.24
CA ALA A 339 -8.02 0.24 26.30
C ALA A 339 -8.72 -0.09 27.63
N ALA A 340 -8.17 0.38 28.76
CA ALA A 340 -8.81 0.27 30.07
C ALA A 340 -10.17 0.96 30.14
N GLN A 341 -10.24 2.18 29.62
CA GLN A 341 -11.47 2.96 29.54
C GLN A 341 -12.54 2.27 28.67
N MET A 342 -12.13 1.57 27.61
CA MET A 342 -13.03 0.78 26.78
C MET A 342 -13.52 -0.46 27.51
N MET A 343 -12.62 -1.20 28.15
CA MET A 343 -13.00 -2.37 28.92
C MET A 343 -13.98 -2.02 30.05
N ALA A 344 -13.75 -0.92 30.78
CA ALA A 344 -14.65 -0.44 31.83
C ALA A 344 -16.05 -0.04 31.32
N ARG A 345 -16.17 0.43 30.08
CA ARG A 345 -17.47 0.72 29.46
C ARG A 345 -18.20 -0.55 29.03
N LEU A 346 -17.45 -1.55 28.58
CA LEU A 346 -18.01 -2.85 28.19
C LEU A 346 -18.40 -3.71 29.39
N LEU A 347 -17.74 -3.52 30.53
CA LEU A 347 -17.95 -4.23 31.78
C LEU A 347 -18.21 -3.24 32.94
N PRO A 348 -19.37 -2.56 32.96
CA PRO A 348 -19.69 -1.57 33.99
C PRO A 348 -19.81 -2.20 35.38
N ASP A 349 -20.26 -3.46 35.46
CA ASP A 349 -20.37 -4.23 36.70
C ASP A 349 -19.05 -4.91 37.08
N GLY A 350 -18.01 -4.77 36.26
CA GLY A 350 -16.70 -5.34 36.48
C GLY A 350 -16.53 -6.79 36.03
N GLY A 351 -15.45 -7.42 36.46
CA GLY A 351 -15.14 -8.82 36.19
C GLY A 351 -13.66 -9.07 35.86
N LYS A 352 -13.32 -10.35 35.70
CA LYS A 352 -11.96 -10.77 35.34
C LYS A 352 -11.68 -10.51 33.87
N VAL A 353 -10.52 -9.92 33.59
CA VAL A 353 -10.07 -9.58 32.25
C VAL A 353 -8.78 -10.35 31.94
N GLY A 354 -8.82 -11.23 30.94
CA GLY A 354 -7.61 -11.88 30.43
C GLY A 354 -6.76 -10.91 29.62
N ALA A 355 -5.44 -11.05 29.64
CA ALA A 355 -4.54 -10.24 28.83
C ALA A 355 -3.53 -11.12 28.09
N MET A 356 -3.23 -10.77 26.84
CA MET A 356 -2.28 -11.49 26.00
C MET A 356 -1.43 -10.53 25.18
N THR A 357 -0.15 -10.84 25.06
CA THR A 357 0.87 -10.10 24.30
C THR A 357 1.82 -11.09 23.62
N PHE A 358 2.67 -10.59 22.72
CA PHE A 358 3.77 -11.36 22.15
C PHE A 358 4.89 -11.64 23.14
N TRP A 359 5.48 -10.57 23.66
CA TRP A 359 6.54 -10.60 24.65
C TRP A 359 6.28 -9.53 25.71
N LEU A 360 6.56 -9.83 26.96
CA LEU A 360 6.53 -8.88 28.07
C LEU A 360 7.80 -8.02 28.13
N SER A 361 8.87 -8.47 27.49
CA SER A 361 10.11 -7.69 27.31
C SER A 361 9.94 -6.52 26.33
N ALA A 362 8.97 -6.58 25.43
CA ALA A 362 8.70 -5.51 24.48
C ALA A 362 8.13 -4.27 25.21
N ILE A 363 8.81 -3.13 25.09
CA ILE A 363 8.51 -1.91 25.86
C ILE A 363 7.11 -1.38 25.54
N ASN A 364 6.71 -1.38 24.26
CA ASN A 364 5.37 -0.98 23.81
C ASN A 364 4.25 -1.81 24.48
N SER A 365 4.37 -3.13 24.49
CA SER A 365 3.41 -4.04 25.14
C SER A 365 3.35 -3.82 26.64
N ARG A 366 4.51 -3.71 27.30
CA ARG A 366 4.60 -3.46 28.74
C ARG A 366 3.91 -2.15 29.12
N GLU A 367 4.20 -1.07 28.41
CA GLU A 367 3.59 0.25 28.64
C GLU A 367 2.06 0.21 28.52
N ARG A 368 1.52 -0.50 27.51
CA ARG A 368 0.06 -0.68 27.35
C ARG A 368 -0.56 -1.41 28.53
N ILE A 369 0.04 -2.52 28.96
CA ILE A 369 -0.47 -3.36 30.05
C ILE A 369 -0.41 -2.62 31.39
N GLU A 370 0.71 -1.97 31.69
CA GLU A 370 0.90 -1.21 32.93
C GLU A 370 -0.04 -0.02 32.99
N ALA A 371 -0.19 0.73 31.90
CA ALA A 371 -1.13 1.85 31.83
C ALA A 371 -2.58 1.38 31.95
N PHE A 372 -2.94 0.24 31.35
CA PHE A 372 -4.25 -0.37 31.55
C PHE A 372 -4.48 -0.67 33.03
N ARG A 373 -3.56 -1.40 33.67
CA ARG A 373 -3.65 -1.81 35.08
C ARG A 373 -3.76 -0.60 36.01
N ALA A 374 -2.95 0.43 35.78
CA ALA A 374 -2.99 1.67 36.56
C ALA A 374 -4.34 2.41 36.41
N THR A 375 -4.91 2.41 35.20
CA THR A 375 -6.18 3.11 34.92
C THR A 375 -7.37 2.44 35.57
N VAL A 376 -7.37 1.10 35.63
CA VAL A 376 -8.47 0.33 36.26
C VAL A 376 -8.25 0.11 37.76
N SER A 377 -7.17 0.65 38.34
CA SER A 377 -6.91 0.55 39.78
C SER A 377 -8.05 1.21 40.57
N GLY A 378 -8.81 0.40 41.31
CA GLY A 378 -9.99 0.85 42.08
C GLY A 378 -11.32 0.76 41.33
N ALA A 379 -11.31 0.34 40.05
CA ALA A 379 -12.51 -0.09 39.33
C ALA A 379 -12.80 -1.57 39.62
N PRO A 380 -14.04 -2.08 39.40
CA PRO A 380 -14.37 -3.49 39.63
C PRO A 380 -13.78 -4.43 38.54
N LEU A 381 -12.66 -4.07 37.91
CA LEU A 381 -12.00 -4.88 36.88
C LEU A 381 -10.75 -5.55 37.45
N ASP A 382 -10.64 -6.86 37.24
CA ASP A 382 -9.51 -7.67 37.69
C ASP A 382 -8.69 -8.18 36.49
N LEU A 383 -7.66 -7.42 36.11
CA LEU A 383 -6.74 -7.80 35.04
C LEU A 383 -5.85 -8.97 35.47
N GLN A 384 -6.10 -10.14 34.89
CA GLN A 384 -5.30 -11.34 35.14
C GLN A 384 -3.85 -11.15 34.66
N PRO A 385 -2.89 -11.92 35.19
CA PRO A 385 -1.51 -11.92 34.68
C PRO A 385 -1.48 -12.12 33.15
N PRO A 386 -0.76 -11.27 32.40
CA PRO A 386 -0.71 -11.38 30.95
C PRO A 386 0.02 -12.66 30.52
N ALA A 387 -0.47 -13.29 29.46
CA ALA A 387 0.19 -14.43 28.83
C ALA A 387 0.95 -14.01 27.56
N GLU A 388 1.99 -14.78 27.23
CA GLU A 388 2.80 -14.60 26.02
C GLU A 388 2.45 -15.67 24.99
N ASP A 389 2.01 -15.27 23.80
CA ASP A 389 1.80 -16.17 22.67
C ASP A 389 3.05 -16.29 21.77
N ARG A 390 4.09 -15.48 21.99
CA ARG A 390 5.41 -15.61 21.36
C ARG A 390 5.40 -15.58 19.83
N PHE A 391 4.47 -14.82 19.25
CA PHE A 391 4.20 -14.75 17.81
C PHE A 391 3.72 -16.09 17.21
N ASP A 392 3.18 -16.99 18.04
CA ASP A 392 2.55 -18.24 17.64
C ASP A 392 1.04 -18.13 17.85
N MET A 393 0.31 -17.97 16.74
CA MET A 393 -1.14 -17.84 16.75
C MET A 393 -1.84 -19.09 17.31
N GLU A 394 -1.31 -20.29 17.05
CA GLU A 394 -1.90 -21.52 17.58
C GLU A 394 -1.73 -21.60 19.09
N LEU A 395 -0.55 -21.21 19.59
CA LEU A 395 -0.31 -21.07 21.01
C LEU A 395 -1.27 -20.03 21.63
N GLY A 396 -1.39 -18.85 21.03
CA GLY A 396 -2.29 -17.79 21.48
C GLY A 396 -3.75 -18.26 21.56
N MET A 397 -4.23 -19.00 20.55
CA MET A 397 -5.59 -19.57 20.56
C MET A 397 -5.79 -20.61 21.68
N ARG A 398 -4.79 -21.46 21.95
CA ARG A 398 -4.86 -22.43 23.06
C ARG A 398 -4.92 -21.73 24.41
N ILE A 399 -4.04 -20.74 24.64
CA ILE A 399 -4.00 -19.94 25.87
C ILE A 399 -5.34 -19.24 26.08
N ALA A 400 -5.86 -18.57 25.04
CA ALA A 400 -7.13 -17.87 25.10
C ALA A 400 -8.29 -18.82 25.42
N ARG A 401 -8.32 -20.00 24.80
CA ARG A 401 -9.35 -21.02 25.04
C ARG A 401 -9.32 -21.54 26.47
N GLU A 402 -8.16 -21.92 26.98
CA GLU A 402 -8.00 -22.42 28.35
C GLU A 402 -8.41 -21.35 29.38
N ALA A 403 -7.95 -20.12 29.20
CA ALA A 403 -8.27 -19.00 30.09
C ALA A 403 -9.77 -18.65 30.05
N ALA A 404 -10.40 -18.69 28.88
CA ALA A 404 -11.84 -18.43 28.73
C ALA A 404 -12.71 -19.58 29.27
N GLN A 405 -12.24 -20.83 29.28
CA GLN A 405 -12.96 -21.97 29.85
C GLN A 405 -12.89 -22.01 31.37
N THR A 406 -11.71 -21.78 31.94
CA THR A 406 -11.42 -22.04 33.36
C THR A 406 -11.39 -20.77 34.22
N GLY A 407 -11.15 -19.61 33.60
CA GLY A 407 -10.84 -18.37 34.32
C GLY A 407 -12.05 -17.54 34.74
N GLY A 408 -13.27 -17.89 34.32
CA GLY A 408 -14.46 -17.07 34.57
C GLY A 408 -14.31 -15.65 34.00
N LEU A 409 -13.61 -15.50 32.87
CA LEU A 409 -13.31 -14.21 32.27
C LEU A 409 -14.59 -13.54 31.75
N ALA A 410 -14.79 -12.28 32.14
CA ALA A 410 -15.84 -11.41 31.61
C ALA A 410 -15.31 -10.58 30.42
N GLY A 411 -14.00 -10.32 30.38
CA GLY A 411 -13.37 -9.58 29.29
C GLY A 411 -12.01 -10.14 28.88
N ALA A 412 -11.51 -9.67 27.74
CA ALA A 412 -10.20 -10.01 27.23
C ALA A 412 -9.55 -8.82 26.50
N LEU A 413 -8.25 -8.65 26.74
CA LEU A 413 -7.39 -7.64 26.13
C LEU A 413 -6.36 -8.34 25.24
N GLY A 414 -6.41 -8.05 23.94
CA GLY A 414 -5.32 -8.36 23.01
C GLY A 414 -4.41 -7.14 22.87
N VAL A 415 -3.14 -7.24 23.26
CA VAL A 415 -2.22 -6.09 23.37
C VAL A 415 -1.52 -5.75 22.04
N CYS A 416 -1.44 -6.74 21.14
CA CYS A 416 -0.90 -6.62 19.79
C CYS A 416 -1.92 -7.11 18.73
N ALA A 417 -1.62 -6.89 17.45
CA ALA A 417 -2.56 -7.05 16.34
C ALA A 417 -3.25 -8.43 16.28
N GLU A 418 -2.49 -9.49 16.55
CA GLU A 418 -2.90 -10.89 16.46
C GLU A 418 -3.64 -11.37 17.71
N ASN A 419 -3.41 -10.75 18.87
CA ASN A 419 -3.91 -11.28 20.13
C ASN A 419 -5.44 -11.14 20.25
N GLY A 420 -6.01 -10.06 19.70
CA GLY A 420 -7.45 -9.87 19.63
C GLY A 420 -8.13 -10.98 18.81
N LEU A 421 -7.49 -11.39 17.72
CA LEU A 421 -7.93 -12.49 16.87
C LEU A 421 -7.91 -13.82 17.64
N SER A 422 -6.84 -14.13 18.38
CA SER A 422 -6.81 -15.40 19.13
C SER A 422 -7.89 -15.45 20.23
N TRP A 423 -8.18 -14.33 20.90
CA TRP A 423 -9.32 -14.23 21.83
C TRP A 423 -10.67 -14.40 21.12
N GLY A 424 -10.87 -13.77 19.97
CA GLY A 424 -12.10 -13.87 19.20
C GLY A 424 -12.35 -15.29 18.68
N THR A 425 -11.32 -15.94 18.15
CA THR A 425 -11.41 -17.34 17.69
C THR A 425 -11.69 -18.28 18.84
N ALA A 426 -11.04 -18.10 19.99
CA ALA A 426 -11.32 -18.88 21.19
C ALA A 426 -12.76 -18.66 21.69
N ALA A 427 -13.23 -17.42 21.75
CA ALA A 427 -14.60 -17.10 22.15
C ALA A 427 -15.63 -17.76 21.24
N ARG A 428 -15.43 -17.73 19.92
CA ARG A 428 -16.29 -18.44 18.95
C ARG A 428 -16.29 -19.95 19.18
N ALA A 429 -15.11 -20.56 19.30
CA ALA A 429 -14.96 -21.99 19.51
C ALA A 429 -15.61 -22.49 20.81
N LEU A 430 -15.77 -21.61 21.80
CA LEU A 430 -16.40 -21.89 23.09
C LEU A 430 -17.87 -21.47 23.16
N GLY A 431 -18.41 -20.86 22.11
CA GLY A 431 -19.75 -20.30 22.13
C GLY A 431 -19.93 -19.09 23.04
N ARG A 432 -18.86 -18.37 23.31
CA ARG A 432 -18.85 -17.15 24.15
C ARG A 432 -18.66 -15.88 23.31
N ALA A 433 -18.90 -15.97 21.99
CA ALA A 433 -18.88 -14.81 21.10
C ALA A 433 -19.94 -13.78 21.54
N GLY A 434 -19.56 -12.52 21.65
CA GLY A 434 -20.41 -11.44 22.17
C GLY A 434 -20.56 -11.41 23.70
N GLU A 435 -20.48 -12.56 24.36
CA GLU A 435 -20.46 -12.67 25.84
C GLU A 435 -19.12 -12.19 26.40
N LEU A 436 -18.01 -12.76 25.92
CA LEU A 436 -16.67 -12.32 26.32
C LEU A 436 -16.37 -10.96 25.67
N LYS A 437 -16.26 -9.90 26.48
CA LYS A 437 -16.00 -8.55 25.98
C LYS A 437 -14.54 -8.39 25.57
N ILE A 438 -14.29 -8.35 24.26
CA ILE A 438 -12.93 -8.31 23.70
C ILE A 438 -12.58 -6.89 23.22
N VAL A 439 -11.49 -6.35 23.76
CA VAL A 439 -10.80 -5.15 23.28
C VAL A 439 -9.51 -5.59 22.59
N ALA A 440 -9.42 -5.39 21.29
CA ALA A 440 -8.26 -5.72 20.48
C ALA A 440 -7.37 -4.49 20.24
N PHE A 441 -6.10 -4.73 19.93
CA PHE A 441 -5.24 -3.76 19.27
C PHE A 441 -5.18 -4.09 17.78
N ASP A 442 -5.10 -3.04 16.98
CA ASP A 442 -5.02 -3.04 15.52
C ASP A 442 -6.23 -3.66 14.82
N LEU A 443 -6.35 -3.40 13.53
CA LEU A 443 -7.32 -4.07 12.67
C LEU A 443 -6.55 -5.05 11.81
N LEU A 444 -6.72 -6.34 12.06
CA LEU A 444 -6.43 -7.37 11.07
C LEU A 444 -7.71 -7.71 10.32
N THR A 445 -7.59 -8.41 9.19
CA THR A 445 -8.74 -8.69 8.33
C THR A 445 -9.80 -9.50 9.08
N ASP A 446 -9.34 -10.46 9.87
CA ASP A 446 -10.21 -11.26 10.72
C ASP A 446 -10.72 -10.46 11.93
N THR A 447 -9.93 -9.54 12.49
CA THR A 447 -10.39 -8.62 13.55
C THR A 447 -11.53 -7.73 13.05
N LEU A 448 -11.42 -7.23 11.82
CA LEU A 448 -12.45 -6.44 11.16
C LEU A 448 -13.74 -7.25 10.97
N ALA A 449 -13.63 -8.50 10.50
CA ALA A 449 -14.77 -9.40 10.38
C ALA A 449 -15.41 -9.67 11.76
N MET A 450 -14.59 -9.96 12.77
CA MET A 450 -15.03 -10.20 14.15
C MET A 450 -15.69 -8.97 14.79
N LEU A 451 -15.27 -7.75 14.44
CA LEU A 451 -15.94 -6.51 14.85
C LEU A 451 -17.34 -6.39 14.23
N ARG A 452 -17.47 -6.69 12.94
CA ARG A 452 -18.77 -6.67 12.24
C ARG A 452 -19.74 -7.69 12.83
N GLU A 453 -19.24 -8.87 13.17
CA GLU A 453 -20.02 -9.95 13.77
C GLU A 453 -20.34 -9.72 15.26
N GLY A 454 -19.69 -8.75 15.91
CA GLY A 454 -19.85 -8.51 17.36
C GLY A 454 -19.12 -9.52 18.24
N THR A 455 -18.20 -10.31 17.68
CA THR A 455 -17.27 -11.13 18.48
C THR A 455 -16.25 -10.24 19.18
N ILE A 456 -15.64 -9.31 18.45
CA ILE A 456 -14.75 -8.27 19.01
C ILE A 456 -15.56 -6.98 19.15
N HIS A 457 -15.36 -6.25 20.25
CA HIS A 457 -16.24 -5.14 20.63
C HIS A 457 -15.61 -3.78 20.36
N ALA A 458 -14.28 -3.68 20.47
CA ALA A 458 -13.51 -2.50 20.12
C ALA A 458 -12.12 -2.89 19.61
N ALA A 459 -11.58 -2.11 18.67
CA ALA A 459 -10.19 -2.18 18.27
C ALA A 459 -9.51 -0.81 18.50
N LEU A 460 -8.35 -0.83 19.14
CA LEU A 460 -7.47 0.33 19.24
C LEU A 460 -6.47 0.28 18.10
N VAL A 461 -6.69 1.11 17.08
CA VAL A 461 -6.00 1.00 15.80
C VAL A 461 -4.90 2.03 15.72
N GLN A 462 -3.69 1.55 15.50
CA GLN A 462 -2.52 2.40 15.31
C GLN A 462 -2.56 3.04 13.92
N ARG A 463 -1.56 3.91 13.64
CA ARG A 463 -1.41 4.55 12.34
C ARG A 463 -0.11 4.11 11.69
N GLU A 464 0.00 2.81 11.43
CA GLU A 464 1.25 2.16 11.01
C GLU A 464 1.85 2.78 9.74
N HIS A 465 1.00 3.09 8.75
CA HIS A 465 1.44 3.77 7.53
C HIS A 465 1.99 5.18 7.82
N ASP A 466 1.50 5.87 8.86
CA ASP A 466 2.10 7.15 9.28
C ASP A 466 3.47 6.95 9.92
N MET A 467 3.67 5.89 10.68
CA MET A 467 4.96 5.58 11.31
C MET A 467 6.05 5.42 10.24
N GLY A 468 5.82 4.57 9.25
CA GLY A 468 6.78 4.35 8.17
C GLY A 468 7.04 5.61 7.33
N TYR A 469 5.98 6.34 6.98
CA TYR A 469 6.08 7.58 6.19
C TYR A 469 6.91 8.65 6.92
N ARG A 470 6.63 8.87 8.21
CA ARG A 470 7.33 9.87 9.02
C ARG A 470 8.78 9.47 9.33
N ALA A 471 9.08 8.18 9.44
CA ALA A 471 10.44 7.70 9.65
C ALA A 471 11.36 8.06 8.49
N VAL A 472 10.96 7.74 7.26
CA VAL A 472 11.73 8.08 6.06
C VAL A 472 11.85 9.59 5.90
N ARG A 473 10.76 10.34 6.13
CA ARG A 473 10.79 11.80 6.05
C ARG A 473 11.75 12.43 7.07
N LEU A 474 11.74 11.96 8.31
CA LEU A 474 12.61 12.49 9.36
C LEU A 474 14.09 12.18 9.07
N LEU A 475 14.40 10.95 8.62
CA LEU A 475 15.77 10.58 8.22
C LEU A 475 16.26 11.40 7.03
N HIS A 476 15.40 11.64 6.04
CA HIS A 476 15.67 12.55 4.93
C HIS A 476 15.98 13.98 5.43
N ASP A 477 15.17 14.52 6.34
CA ASP A 477 15.39 15.85 6.91
C ASP A 477 16.69 15.93 7.72
N MET A 478 17.00 14.91 8.52
CA MET A 478 18.26 14.81 9.26
C MET A 478 19.48 14.84 8.32
N ARG A 479 19.38 14.19 7.17
CA ARG A 479 20.46 14.17 6.18
C ARG A 479 20.57 15.47 5.38
N SER A 480 19.45 16.05 4.98
CA SER A 480 19.41 17.23 4.12
C SER A 480 19.63 18.54 4.86
N LYS A 481 19.15 18.66 6.10
CA LYS A 481 19.18 19.89 6.91
C LYS A 481 20.08 19.79 8.14
N GLY A 482 20.54 18.59 8.49
CA GLY A 482 21.26 18.30 9.72
C GLY A 482 20.35 17.79 10.85
N VAL A 483 20.89 16.93 11.71
CA VAL A 483 20.14 16.23 12.76
C VAL A 483 19.46 17.20 13.73
N GLU A 484 20.19 18.19 14.24
CA GLU A 484 19.64 19.16 15.20
C GLU A 484 18.47 19.96 14.62
N ALA A 485 18.63 20.46 13.39
CA ALA A 485 17.60 21.23 12.69
C ALA A 485 16.35 20.38 12.40
N ALA A 486 16.53 19.11 12.03
CA ALA A 486 15.42 18.18 11.78
C ALA A 486 14.64 17.81 13.05
N LEU A 487 15.33 17.78 14.21
CA LEU A 487 14.72 17.48 15.51
C LEU A 487 14.13 18.71 16.20
N ALA A 488 14.44 19.92 15.71
CA ALA A 488 14.00 21.16 16.32
C ALA A 488 12.46 21.23 16.39
N GLY A 489 11.92 21.53 17.57
CA GLY A 489 10.47 21.63 17.79
C GLY A 489 9.73 20.30 17.94
N LEU A 490 10.38 19.15 17.76
CA LEU A 490 9.75 17.86 18.06
C LEU A 490 9.53 17.70 19.58
N PRO A 491 8.34 17.22 19.99
CA PRO A 491 8.05 17.01 21.40
C PRO A 491 8.99 15.94 21.97
N THR A 492 9.19 16.02 23.28
CA THR A 492 10.02 15.06 24.01
C THR A 492 9.15 14.17 24.88
N ARG A 493 9.45 12.89 24.89
CA ARG A 493 8.88 11.93 25.82
C ARG A 493 9.76 11.86 27.07
N ALA A 494 9.17 12.12 28.23
CA ALA A 494 9.87 11.98 29.50
C ALA A 494 10.21 10.50 29.75
N GLY A 495 11.46 10.22 30.11
CA GLY A 495 11.86 8.90 30.62
C GLY A 495 11.32 8.65 32.03
N SER A 496 11.34 7.40 32.46
CA SER A 496 11.11 7.03 33.86
C SER A 496 12.21 7.61 34.75
N GLY A 497 11.83 8.31 35.82
CA GLY A 497 12.79 8.70 36.86
C GLY A 497 13.80 9.81 36.49
N GLY A 498 13.52 10.64 35.48
CA GLY A 498 14.32 11.84 35.19
C GLY A 498 15.44 11.69 34.14
N ALA A 499 15.43 10.62 33.35
CA ALA A 499 16.35 10.43 32.23
C ALA A 499 16.12 11.42 31.07
N SER A 500 17.14 11.57 30.20
CA SER A 500 17.11 12.44 29.01
C SER A 500 15.90 12.16 28.13
N ALA A 501 15.19 13.23 27.75
CA ALA A 501 13.91 13.12 27.08
C ALA A 501 14.10 12.82 25.58
N LEU A 502 13.64 11.64 25.14
CA LEU A 502 13.75 11.19 23.75
C LEU A 502 12.80 12.00 22.85
N ARG A 503 13.25 12.43 21.68
CA ARG A 503 12.37 13.08 20.69
C ARG A 503 11.32 12.06 20.23
N PHE A 504 10.07 12.47 20.26
CA PHE A 504 8.95 11.57 20.02
C PHE A 504 8.01 12.15 18.98
N ILE A 505 7.61 11.33 18.01
CA ILE A 505 6.54 11.64 17.10
C ILE A 505 5.41 10.64 17.36
N ASP A 506 4.38 11.10 18.07
CA ASP A 506 3.15 10.35 18.24
C ASP A 506 2.37 10.33 16.93
N THR A 507 2.20 9.15 16.34
CA THR A 507 1.33 8.98 15.18
C THR A 507 -0.15 8.93 15.58
N GLY A 508 -0.44 8.78 16.86
CA GLY A 508 -1.78 8.68 17.43
C GLY A 508 -2.34 7.27 17.38
N ILE A 509 -3.55 7.14 17.92
CA ILE A 509 -4.34 5.92 17.96
C ILE A 509 -5.82 6.27 17.79
N ASP A 510 -6.56 5.44 17.07
CA ASP A 510 -7.99 5.60 16.82
C ASP A 510 -8.75 4.46 17.51
N VAL A 511 -9.79 4.77 18.29
CA VAL A 511 -10.68 3.75 18.86
C VAL A 511 -11.77 3.46 17.84
N VAL A 512 -11.85 2.22 17.38
CA VAL A 512 -12.79 1.78 16.35
C VAL A 512 -13.79 0.80 16.94
N THR A 513 -15.08 1.09 16.73
CA THR A 513 -16.20 0.24 17.12
C THR A 513 -17.14 0.06 15.94
N LEU A 514 -18.09 -0.86 16.03
CA LEU A 514 -19.07 -1.04 14.96
C LEU A 514 -20.00 0.17 14.82
N GLU A 515 -20.45 0.71 15.96
CA GLU A 515 -21.35 1.86 16.01
C GLU A 515 -20.62 3.14 16.39
N ARG A 516 -21.16 4.28 15.95
CA ARG A 516 -20.61 5.59 16.32
C ARG A 516 -20.90 5.88 17.79
N THR A 517 -19.87 6.25 18.53
CA THR A 517 -20.01 6.72 19.91
C THR A 517 -19.30 8.08 20.08
N PRO A 518 -19.51 8.82 21.17
CA PRO A 518 -18.78 10.06 21.44
C PRO A 518 -17.25 9.89 21.58
N TRP A 519 -16.77 8.66 21.74
CA TRP A 519 -15.39 8.32 22.09
C TRP A 519 -14.75 7.32 21.13
N SER A 520 -15.44 6.95 20.05
CA SER A 520 -14.94 6.06 19.01
C SER A 520 -15.40 6.48 17.61
N LEU A 521 -14.64 6.05 16.62
CA LEU A 521 -15.05 6.10 15.22
C LEU A 521 -15.81 4.80 14.90
N PRO A 522 -16.96 4.88 14.20
CA PRO A 522 -17.51 3.67 13.61
C PRO A 522 -16.53 3.12 12.56
N LEU A 523 -16.46 1.81 12.42
CA LEU A 523 -15.57 1.10 11.50
C LEU A 523 -15.63 1.67 10.07
N SER A 524 -16.83 2.05 9.63
CA SER A 524 -17.06 2.68 8.33
C SER A 524 -16.20 3.92 8.11
N ASP A 525 -16.22 4.80 9.10
CA ASP A 525 -15.64 6.13 9.01
C ASP A 525 -14.14 6.04 9.23
N TYR A 526 -13.69 5.11 10.07
CA TYR A 526 -12.28 4.80 10.19
C TYR A 526 -11.69 4.35 8.84
N LEU A 527 -12.32 3.40 8.14
CA LEU A 527 -11.81 2.91 6.84
C LEU A 527 -11.73 4.02 5.78
N ALA A 528 -12.76 4.88 5.73
CA ALA A 528 -12.76 6.04 4.83
C ALA A 528 -11.67 7.06 5.21
N LEU A 529 -11.49 7.31 6.51
CA LEU A 529 -10.51 8.25 7.03
C LEU A 529 -9.07 7.74 6.82
N ASP A 530 -8.81 6.47 7.09
CA ASP A 530 -7.51 5.83 6.85
C ASP A 530 -7.12 5.89 5.37
N THR A 531 -8.06 5.54 4.49
CA THR A 531 -7.85 5.67 3.03
C THR A 531 -7.52 7.11 2.64
N SER A 532 -8.29 8.08 3.17
CA SER A 532 -8.08 9.50 2.90
C SER A 532 -6.71 9.99 3.38
N ARG A 533 -6.27 9.56 4.57
CA ARG A 533 -4.94 9.88 5.13
C ARG A 533 -3.81 9.31 4.26
N LYS A 534 -3.95 8.05 3.80
CA LYS A 534 -2.98 7.40 2.91
C LYS A 534 -2.90 8.11 1.56
N ALA A 535 -4.05 8.45 0.97
CA ALA A 535 -4.11 9.18 -0.29
C ALA A 535 -3.51 10.59 -0.20
N ALA A 536 -3.74 11.31 0.90
CA ALA A 536 -3.18 12.65 1.12
C ALA A 536 -1.65 12.65 1.08
N LYS A 537 -1.01 11.66 1.71
CA LYS A 537 0.47 11.51 1.74
C LYS A 537 1.07 11.27 0.36
N ARG A 538 0.37 10.55 -0.52
CA ARG A 538 0.82 10.29 -1.89
C ARG A 538 0.78 11.55 -2.77
N ARG A 539 -0.12 12.49 -2.45
CA ARG A 539 -0.25 13.77 -3.15
C ARG A 539 0.70 14.85 -2.61
N GLU A 540 1.35 14.61 -1.49
CA GLU A 540 2.29 15.56 -0.90
C GLU A 540 3.50 15.72 -1.83
N GLN A 541 3.56 16.84 -2.54
CA GLN A 541 4.72 17.21 -3.37
C GLN A 541 5.81 17.74 -2.46
N ILE A 542 6.90 16.99 -2.33
CA ILE A 542 8.05 17.39 -1.53
C ILE A 542 9.23 17.60 -2.48
N PRO A 543 9.98 18.72 -2.36
CA PRO A 543 11.14 18.95 -3.19
C PRO A 543 12.15 17.81 -3.09
N HIS A 544 12.54 17.23 -4.23
CA HIS A 544 13.59 16.21 -4.28
C HIS A 544 14.91 16.79 -3.78
N ALA A 545 15.55 16.09 -2.85
CA ALA A 545 16.94 16.41 -2.51
C ALA A 545 17.86 16.10 -3.71
N SER A 546 18.87 16.95 -3.90
CA SER A 546 19.90 16.73 -4.91
C SER A 546 20.82 15.57 -4.49
N GLY A 547 20.66 14.41 -5.11
CA GLY A 547 21.56 13.24 -4.95
C GLY A 547 20.82 11.97 -4.52
N ALA A 548 21.31 10.81 -4.95
CA ALA A 548 20.75 9.51 -4.58
C ALA A 548 21.00 9.23 -3.08
N MET A 549 19.93 9.12 -2.28
CA MET A 549 19.98 8.67 -0.88
C MET A 549 19.50 7.23 -0.77
N ASP A 550 20.21 6.45 0.06
CA ASP A 550 19.88 5.07 0.44
C ASP A 550 19.60 5.02 1.94
N LEU A 551 18.40 4.60 2.33
CA LEU A 551 17.97 4.43 3.71
C LEU A 551 17.66 2.97 3.98
N LEU A 552 18.08 2.48 5.14
CA LEU A 552 17.75 1.12 5.58
C LEU A 552 16.56 1.15 6.54
N PHE A 553 15.56 0.33 6.24
CA PHE A 553 14.34 0.20 7.02
C PHE A 553 14.19 -1.24 7.51
N ILE A 554 14.26 -1.44 8.81
CA ILE A 554 14.31 -2.76 9.45
C ILE A 554 13.02 -3.01 10.22
N GLY A 555 12.14 -3.83 9.65
CA GLY A 555 10.88 -4.27 10.25
C GLY A 555 10.94 -5.71 10.76
N VAL A 556 9.78 -6.20 11.20
CA VAL A 556 9.58 -7.59 11.64
C VAL A 556 8.73 -8.34 10.60
N ASN A 557 9.14 -9.56 10.25
CA ASN A 557 8.45 -10.43 9.30
C ASN A 557 7.49 -11.36 10.04
N ALA A 558 6.21 -11.32 9.67
CA ALA A 558 5.17 -12.26 10.11
C ALA A 558 4.92 -13.42 9.11
N GLY A 559 5.80 -13.60 8.11
CA GLY A 559 5.75 -14.76 7.21
C GLY A 559 4.79 -14.62 6.03
N GLU A 560 4.97 -13.60 5.18
CA GLU A 560 4.21 -13.46 3.93
C GLU A 560 5.12 -13.28 2.71
N GLU A 561 4.78 -13.94 1.60
CA GLU A 561 5.48 -13.84 0.31
C GLU A 561 5.31 -12.45 -0.33
N GLY A 562 6.32 -12.04 -1.11
CA GLY A 562 6.32 -10.77 -1.84
C GLY A 562 5.50 -10.80 -3.13
N PHE A 563 5.44 -9.65 -3.79
CA PHE A 563 4.93 -9.53 -5.16
C PHE A 563 5.78 -10.38 -6.12
N ARG A 564 5.12 -11.10 -7.03
CA ARG A 564 5.77 -11.97 -8.01
C ARG A 564 5.22 -11.67 -9.41
N GLU A 565 6.13 -11.36 -10.34
CA GLU A 565 5.82 -11.22 -11.77
C GLU A 565 6.27 -12.49 -12.49
N GLU A 566 5.37 -13.05 -13.30
CA GLU A 566 5.63 -14.20 -14.15
C GLU A 566 5.28 -13.88 -15.61
N ARG A 567 5.86 -14.63 -16.54
CA ARG A 567 5.52 -14.60 -17.95
C ARG A 567 5.08 -15.98 -18.42
N ALA A 568 3.99 -16.01 -19.20
CA ALA A 568 3.44 -17.25 -19.73
C ALA A 568 2.93 -17.04 -21.17
N PRO A 569 2.94 -18.07 -22.04
CA PRO A 569 2.32 -17.98 -23.36
C PRO A 569 0.79 -17.89 -23.23
N LEU A 570 0.15 -17.12 -24.12
CA LEU A 570 -1.32 -17.09 -24.21
C LEU A 570 -1.85 -18.43 -24.75
N ASP A 571 -2.63 -19.14 -23.94
CA ASP A 571 -3.40 -20.32 -24.33
C ASP A 571 -4.86 -19.95 -24.60
N ALA A 572 -5.34 -20.16 -25.83
CA ALA A 572 -6.73 -19.93 -26.20
C ALA A 572 -7.73 -20.89 -25.52
N GLY A 573 -7.26 -22.05 -25.05
CA GLY A 573 -8.06 -23.03 -24.31
C GLY A 573 -8.31 -22.65 -22.85
N SER A 574 -7.45 -21.80 -22.27
CA SER A 574 -7.54 -21.31 -20.88
C SER A 574 -8.76 -20.41 -20.65
N MET A 575 -9.22 -20.30 -19.40
CA MET A 575 -10.24 -19.33 -19.00
C MET A 575 -9.78 -17.91 -19.33
N VAL A 576 -8.52 -17.55 -19.03
CA VAL A 576 -7.94 -16.25 -19.37
C VAL A 576 -8.01 -15.96 -20.87
N GLY A 577 -7.64 -16.93 -21.71
CA GLY A 577 -7.70 -16.78 -23.18
C GLY A 577 -9.13 -16.58 -23.69
N ARG A 578 -10.10 -17.27 -23.08
CA ARG A 578 -11.53 -17.09 -23.39
C ARG A 578 -12.04 -15.71 -22.98
N VAL A 579 -11.69 -15.21 -21.79
CA VAL A 579 -12.05 -13.85 -21.36
C VAL A 579 -11.48 -12.80 -22.33
N LEU A 580 -10.20 -12.94 -22.70
CA LEU A 580 -9.55 -12.03 -23.66
C LEU A 580 -10.23 -12.04 -25.04
N SER A 581 -10.60 -13.23 -25.54
CA SER A 581 -11.21 -13.36 -26.88
C SER A 581 -12.68 -12.90 -26.92
N THR A 582 -13.43 -13.10 -25.85
CA THR A 582 -14.87 -12.79 -25.79
C THR A 582 -15.16 -11.40 -25.24
N ALA A 583 -14.20 -10.79 -24.54
CA ALA A 583 -14.37 -9.54 -23.81
C ALA A 583 -15.54 -9.58 -22.81
N ARG A 584 -15.79 -10.74 -22.19
CA ARG A 584 -16.85 -10.95 -21.20
C ARG A 584 -16.31 -11.60 -19.93
N SER A 585 -16.90 -11.23 -18.80
CA SER A 585 -16.62 -11.85 -17.50
C SER A 585 -17.04 -13.32 -17.51
N ILE A 586 -16.24 -14.17 -16.87
CA ILE A 586 -16.51 -15.61 -16.73
C ILE A 586 -16.39 -16.00 -15.25
N LEU A 587 -17.41 -16.65 -14.71
CA LEU A 587 -17.46 -17.25 -13.37
C LEU A 587 -17.44 -18.78 -13.51
N VAL A 588 -16.54 -19.44 -12.79
CA VAL A 588 -16.27 -20.88 -12.91
C VAL A 588 -16.32 -21.54 -11.52
N ASP A 589 -17.13 -22.58 -11.39
CA ASP A 589 -16.92 -23.60 -10.34
C ASP A 589 -15.86 -24.57 -10.84
N THR A 590 -14.72 -24.66 -10.15
CA THR A 590 -13.53 -25.38 -10.64
C THR A 590 -13.72 -26.90 -10.72
N HIS A 591 -14.82 -27.43 -10.16
CA HIS A 591 -15.10 -28.86 -10.10
C HIS A 591 -16.23 -29.28 -11.05
N SER A 592 -17.15 -28.38 -11.38
CA SER A 592 -18.39 -28.73 -12.11
C SER A 592 -18.64 -27.94 -13.40
N SER A 593 -17.87 -26.89 -13.67
CA SER A 593 -17.99 -26.09 -14.89
C SER A 593 -17.53 -26.84 -16.15
N GLU A 594 -18.06 -26.47 -17.32
CA GLU A 594 -17.54 -26.91 -18.63
C GLU A 594 -16.06 -26.55 -18.85
N LEU A 595 -15.54 -25.56 -18.11
CA LEU A 595 -14.13 -25.16 -18.13
C LEU A 595 -13.27 -25.89 -17.09
N HIS A 596 -13.78 -26.90 -16.38
CA HIS A 596 -13.05 -27.62 -15.33
C HIS A 596 -11.73 -28.29 -15.80
N ASP A 597 -11.61 -28.56 -17.10
CA ASP A 597 -10.42 -29.13 -17.73
C ASP A 597 -9.47 -28.07 -18.33
N ALA A 598 -9.86 -26.78 -18.33
CA ALA A 598 -8.99 -25.72 -18.80
C ALA A 598 -7.72 -25.65 -17.91
N PRO A 599 -6.51 -25.42 -18.48
CA PRO A 599 -5.26 -25.57 -17.73
C PRO A 599 -5.16 -24.70 -16.47
N ASP A 600 -5.58 -23.43 -16.58
CA ASP A 600 -5.60 -22.46 -15.48
C ASP A 600 -6.66 -22.80 -14.42
N VAL A 601 -7.83 -23.29 -14.83
CA VAL A 601 -8.87 -23.78 -13.90
C VAL A 601 -8.42 -25.02 -13.14
N ALA A 602 -7.78 -25.96 -13.84
CA ALA A 602 -7.25 -27.18 -13.24
C ALA A 602 -6.11 -26.90 -12.26
N GLU A 603 -5.28 -25.89 -12.55
CA GLU A 603 -4.25 -25.39 -11.64
C GLU A 603 -4.83 -24.75 -10.39
N ALA A 604 -5.77 -23.81 -10.54
CA ALA A 604 -6.47 -23.19 -9.42
C ALA A 604 -7.11 -24.25 -8.50
N ARG A 605 -7.72 -25.31 -9.08
CA ARG A 605 -8.27 -26.45 -8.33
C ARG A 605 -7.21 -27.18 -7.51
N ARG A 606 -6.04 -27.47 -8.09
CA ARG A 606 -4.92 -28.11 -7.35
C ARG A 606 -4.44 -27.24 -6.19
N ASN A 607 -4.54 -25.92 -6.34
CA ASN A 607 -4.21 -24.94 -5.31
C ASN A 607 -5.33 -24.71 -4.29
N GLY A 608 -6.42 -25.49 -4.36
CA GLY A 608 -7.52 -25.48 -3.41
C GLY A 608 -8.65 -24.49 -3.73
N ALA A 609 -8.70 -23.93 -4.94
CA ALA A 609 -9.80 -23.06 -5.36
C ALA A 609 -11.03 -23.88 -5.74
N HIS A 610 -12.19 -23.41 -5.28
CA HIS A 610 -13.53 -23.90 -5.64
C HIS A 610 -14.27 -22.93 -6.58
N THR A 611 -14.06 -21.61 -6.43
CA THR A 611 -14.65 -20.58 -7.29
C THR A 611 -13.55 -19.76 -7.95
N LEU A 612 -13.67 -19.50 -9.25
CA LEU A 612 -12.74 -18.70 -10.04
C LEU A 612 -13.52 -17.67 -10.87
N VAL A 613 -13.06 -16.42 -10.90
CA VAL A 613 -13.66 -15.33 -11.69
C VAL A 613 -12.61 -14.67 -12.55
N GLY A 614 -12.89 -14.50 -13.84
CA GLY A 614 -12.09 -13.69 -14.77
C GLY A 614 -12.89 -12.52 -15.29
N VAL A 615 -12.40 -11.29 -15.10
CA VAL A 615 -13.05 -10.04 -15.55
C VAL A 615 -12.13 -9.31 -16.55
N PRO A 616 -12.61 -8.96 -17.75
CA PRO A 616 -11.78 -8.35 -18.78
C PRO A 616 -11.44 -6.89 -18.46
N LEU A 617 -10.20 -6.48 -18.75
CA LEU A 617 -9.82 -5.07 -18.81
C LEU A 617 -10.01 -4.58 -20.24
N LEU A 618 -10.94 -3.64 -20.44
CA LEU A 618 -11.37 -3.18 -21.76
C LEU A 618 -10.76 -1.82 -22.13
N ALA A 619 -10.25 -1.72 -23.35
CA ALA A 619 -9.88 -0.45 -23.99
C ALA A 619 -10.36 -0.47 -25.45
N GLY A 620 -11.07 0.56 -25.88
CA GLY A 620 -11.60 0.64 -27.25
C GLY A 620 -12.48 -0.54 -27.68
N GLY A 621 -13.17 -1.18 -26.73
CA GLY A 621 -14.02 -2.36 -26.98
C GLY A 621 -13.28 -3.70 -27.11
N SER A 622 -11.96 -3.73 -26.90
CA SER A 622 -11.15 -4.96 -26.88
C SER A 622 -10.55 -5.21 -25.51
N ALA A 623 -10.44 -6.47 -25.11
CA ALA A 623 -9.77 -6.84 -23.85
C ALA A 623 -8.26 -6.85 -24.04
N PHE A 624 -7.54 -6.08 -23.22
CA PHE A 624 -6.07 -6.05 -23.21
C PHE A 624 -5.46 -6.75 -21.99
N GLY A 625 -6.31 -7.17 -21.04
CA GLY A 625 -5.93 -7.90 -19.84
C GLY A 625 -7.13 -8.56 -19.18
N VAL A 626 -6.87 -9.31 -18.11
CA VAL A 626 -7.87 -9.99 -17.29
C VAL A 626 -7.50 -9.84 -15.81
N LEU A 627 -8.47 -9.48 -14.97
CA LEU A 627 -8.38 -9.63 -13.52
C LEU A 627 -8.93 -11.02 -13.15
N VAL A 628 -8.12 -11.83 -12.48
CA VAL A 628 -8.48 -13.19 -12.05
C VAL A 628 -8.57 -13.23 -10.52
N LEU A 629 -9.67 -13.78 -9.99
CA LEU A 629 -9.96 -13.90 -8.57
C LEU A 629 -10.23 -15.36 -8.22
N GLU A 630 -9.59 -15.89 -7.18
CA GLU A 630 -9.79 -17.29 -6.75
C GLU A 630 -10.27 -17.37 -5.30
N SER A 631 -11.18 -18.31 -5.03
CA SER A 631 -11.72 -18.58 -3.70
C SER A 631 -11.73 -20.07 -3.39
N GLY A 632 -11.38 -20.42 -2.14
CA GLY A 632 -11.57 -21.78 -1.60
C GLY A 632 -13.01 -22.09 -1.19
N ARG A 633 -13.93 -21.13 -1.26
CA ARG A 633 -15.37 -21.35 -0.98
C ARG A 633 -16.09 -21.65 -2.29
N ARG A 634 -17.07 -22.55 -2.24
CA ARG A 634 -18.02 -22.74 -3.36
C ARG A 634 -19.02 -21.58 -3.36
N GLY A 635 -19.36 -21.07 -4.53
CA GLY A 635 -20.35 -19.99 -4.68
C GLY A 635 -19.90 -18.66 -4.09
N ALA A 636 -18.59 -18.37 -4.12
CA ALA A 636 -17.98 -17.20 -3.49
C ALA A 636 -18.22 -15.85 -4.21
N CYS A 637 -19.12 -15.82 -5.19
CA CYS A 637 -19.40 -14.63 -5.99
C CYS A 637 -20.87 -14.62 -6.37
N SER A 638 -21.62 -13.69 -5.79
CA SER A 638 -22.98 -13.39 -6.23
C SER A 638 -22.98 -12.54 -7.51
N PRO A 639 -24.13 -12.39 -8.19
CA PRO A 639 -24.28 -11.46 -9.31
C PRO A 639 -23.98 -10.00 -8.93
N ASP A 640 -24.31 -9.59 -7.71
CA ASP A 640 -24.05 -8.24 -7.21
C ASP A 640 -22.55 -8.02 -6.97
N ASP A 641 -21.85 -9.04 -6.43
CA ASP A 641 -20.39 -9.02 -6.27
C ASP A 641 -19.70 -8.87 -7.63
N LEU A 642 -20.15 -9.62 -8.64
CA LEU A 642 -19.58 -9.57 -9.98
C LEU A 642 -19.74 -8.18 -10.60
N THR A 643 -20.95 -7.60 -10.51
CA THR A 643 -21.25 -6.25 -11.01
C THR A 643 -20.37 -5.20 -10.33
N MET A 644 -20.11 -5.37 -9.03
CA MET A 644 -19.23 -4.50 -8.28
C MET A 644 -17.76 -4.65 -8.71
N ILE A 645 -17.28 -5.88 -8.88
CA ILE A 645 -15.92 -6.17 -9.35
C ILE A 645 -15.71 -5.57 -10.75
N GLU A 646 -16.67 -5.73 -11.66
CA GLU A 646 -16.63 -5.15 -13.01
C GLU A 646 -16.41 -3.63 -12.97
N ARG A 647 -17.15 -2.90 -12.12
CA ARG A 647 -16.97 -1.45 -11.96
C ARG A 647 -15.57 -1.05 -11.51
N VAL A 648 -14.97 -1.84 -10.61
CA VAL A 648 -13.59 -1.62 -10.15
C VAL A 648 -12.60 -1.87 -11.29
N VAL A 649 -12.83 -2.95 -12.06
CA VAL A 649 -11.98 -3.34 -13.20
C VAL A 649 -12.08 -2.34 -14.35
N ASP A 650 -13.24 -1.73 -14.60
CA ASP A 650 -13.41 -0.69 -15.60
C ASP A 650 -12.53 0.53 -15.29
N THR A 651 -12.50 0.96 -14.03
CA THR A 651 -11.65 2.08 -13.59
C THR A 651 -10.17 1.71 -13.64
N MET A 652 -9.85 0.45 -13.34
CA MET A 652 -8.50 -0.10 -13.48
C MET A 652 -8.02 -0.10 -14.93
N ALA A 653 -8.88 -0.50 -15.86
CA ALA A 653 -8.56 -0.52 -17.28
C ALA A 653 -8.12 0.88 -17.76
N VAL A 654 -8.88 1.91 -17.38
CA VAL A 654 -8.54 3.31 -17.66
C VAL A 654 -7.21 3.74 -17.02
N ALA A 655 -6.96 3.38 -15.75
CA ALA A 655 -5.72 3.75 -15.05
C ALA A 655 -4.47 3.08 -15.66
N ILE A 656 -4.58 1.81 -16.05
CA ILE A 656 -3.48 1.07 -16.70
C ILE A 656 -3.23 1.63 -18.10
N GLU A 657 -4.28 1.90 -18.87
CA GLU A 657 -4.16 2.49 -20.20
C GLU A 657 -3.48 3.86 -20.12
N ASN A 658 -3.90 4.71 -19.19
CA ASN A 658 -3.28 6.02 -18.96
C ASN A 658 -1.80 5.91 -18.58
N THR A 659 -1.46 4.98 -17.69
CA THR A 659 -0.07 4.74 -17.29
C THR A 659 0.78 4.30 -18.48
N GLN A 660 0.28 3.36 -19.29
CA GLN A 660 0.96 2.90 -20.49
C GLN A 660 1.09 4.00 -21.56
N LEU A 661 0.08 4.86 -21.70
CA LEU A 661 0.11 6.02 -22.61
C LEU A 661 1.15 7.06 -22.16
N VAL A 662 1.13 7.46 -20.88
CA VAL A 662 2.10 8.42 -20.32
C VAL A 662 3.52 7.88 -20.46
N ARG A 663 3.74 6.59 -20.15
CA ARG A 663 5.05 5.96 -20.31
C ARG A 663 5.53 6.02 -21.76
N ARG A 664 4.68 5.67 -22.73
CA ARG A 664 5.01 5.76 -24.17
C ARG A 664 5.34 7.19 -24.59
N ILE A 665 4.60 8.18 -24.10
CA ILE A 665 4.86 9.60 -24.38
C ILE A 665 6.23 10.02 -23.80
N THR A 666 6.53 9.63 -22.56
CA THR A 666 7.81 9.96 -21.90
C THR A 666 8.99 9.30 -22.61
N GLU A 667 8.91 8.00 -22.90
CA GLU A 667 9.93 7.27 -23.67
C GLU A 667 10.17 7.95 -25.01
N ARG A 668 9.09 8.30 -25.73
CA ARG A 668 9.20 8.99 -27.02
C ARG A 668 9.79 10.40 -26.91
N THR A 669 9.48 11.11 -25.83
CA THR A 669 10.04 12.45 -25.57
C THR A 669 11.54 12.37 -25.32
N VAL A 670 11.99 11.40 -24.51
CA VAL A 670 13.42 11.16 -24.28
C VAL A 670 14.14 10.78 -25.57
N GLU A 671 13.56 9.90 -26.40
CA GLU A 671 14.12 9.56 -27.71
C GLU A 671 14.24 10.80 -28.63
N LEU A 672 13.20 11.64 -28.66
CA LEU A 672 13.20 12.88 -29.46
C LEU A 672 14.25 13.87 -28.94
N GLU A 673 14.40 14.03 -27.63
CA GLU A 673 15.43 14.88 -27.03
C GLU A 673 16.84 14.37 -27.36
N GLN A 674 17.06 13.06 -27.29
CA GLN A 674 18.34 12.46 -27.67
C GLN A 674 18.65 12.67 -29.16
N ALA A 675 17.66 12.46 -30.03
CA ALA A 675 17.80 12.74 -31.46
C ALA A 675 18.10 14.21 -31.72
N ASN A 676 17.44 15.13 -31.01
CA ASN A 676 17.67 16.56 -31.15
C ASN A 676 19.07 16.96 -30.65
N ARG A 677 19.52 16.46 -29.49
CA ARG A 677 20.90 16.66 -29.00
C ARG A 677 21.94 16.11 -29.97
N HIS A 678 21.66 14.97 -30.58
CA HIS A 678 22.54 14.41 -31.61
C HIS A 678 22.63 15.35 -32.83
N GLN A 679 21.50 15.89 -33.29
CA GLN A 679 21.47 16.88 -34.37
C GLN A 679 22.24 18.16 -34.01
N GLU A 680 22.09 18.68 -32.78
CA GLU A 680 22.82 19.85 -32.29
C GLU A 680 24.33 19.61 -32.19
N SER A 681 24.75 18.41 -31.75
CA SER A 681 26.16 18.00 -31.72
C SER A 681 26.77 17.98 -33.12
N LEU A 682 26.07 17.39 -34.10
CA LEU A 682 26.50 17.39 -35.50
C LEU A 682 26.63 18.82 -36.05
N LEU A 683 25.68 19.70 -35.74
CA LEU A 683 25.78 21.12 -36.11
C LEU A 683 26.96 21.83 -35.42
N GLY A 684 27.28 21.45 -34.19
CA GLY A 684 28.47 21.92 -33.46
C GLY A 684 29.78 21.51 -34.13
N THR A 685 29.92 20.23 -34.50
CA THR A 685 31.12 19.71 -35.19
C THR A 685 31.33 20.37 -36.55
N ILE A 686 30.26 20.60 -37.33
CA ILE A 686 30.34 21.33 -38.61
C ILE A 686 30.88 22.76 -38.38
N ARG A 687 30.49 23.43 -37.29
CA ARG A 687 30.95 24.78 -36.95
C ARG A 687 32.42 24.81 -36.50
N GLU A 688 32.89 23.81 -35.78
CA GLU A 688 34.30 23.68 -35.37
C GLU A 688 35.25 23.45 -36.55
N LEU A 689 34.81 22.73 -37.58
CA LEU A 689 35.61 22.45 -38.78
C LEU A 689 35.74 23.63 -39.75
N SER A 690 35.10 24.77 -39.47
CA SER A 690 34.90 25.84 -40.47
C SER A 690 36.04 26.88 -40.61
N SER A 691 37.14 26.82 -39.84
CA SER A 691 38.38 27.57 -40.15
C SER A 691 39.61 27.03 -39.38
N PRO A 692 40.18 25.88 -39.78
CA PRO A 692 41.33 25.29 -39.09
C PRO A 692 42.61 26.12 -39.32
N VAL A 693 43.33 26.50 -38.26
CA VAL A 693 44.69 27.05 -38.37
C VAL A 693 45.67 25.88 -38.56
N VAL A 694 46.36 25.84 -39.69
CA VAL A 694 47.27 24.75 -40.07
C VAL A 694 48.72 25.23 -40.01
N PRO A 695 49.57 24.69 -39.11
CA PRO A 695 51.01 24.97 -39.14
C PRO A 695 51.66 24.23 -40.31
N ILE A 696 52.35 24.94 -41.20
CA ILE A 696 52.98 24.33 -42.39
C ILE A 696 54.50 24.36 -42.36
N ALA A 697 55.10 25.21 -41.53
CA ALA A 697 56.54 25.24 -41.26
C ALA A 697 56.81 25.95 -39.92
N ARG A 698 58.07 25.93 -39.46
CA ARG A 698 58.46 26.67 -38.24
C ARG A 698 58.12 28.15 -38.40
N SER A 699 57.35 28.68 -37.45
CA SER A 699 56.89 30.07 -37.43
C SER A 699 56.01 30.49 -38.63
N ILE A 700 55.42 29.54 -39.39
CA ILE A 700 54.49 29.83 -40.50
C ILE A 700 53.18 29.07 -40.31
N LEU A 701 52.06 29.80 -40.31
CA LEU A 701 50.70 29.25 -40.25
C LEU A 701 49.97 29.50 -41.57
N VAL A 702 49.02 28.62 -41.92
CA VAL A 702 48.03 28.82 -42.97
C VAL A 702 46.64 28.79 -42.36
N MET A 703 45.78 29.69 -42.80
CA MET A 703 44.39 29.75 -42.38
C MET A 703 43.49 29.86 -43.61
N PRO A 704 42.85 28.76 -44.05
CA PRO A 704 41.91 28.79 -45.15
C PRO A 704 40.57 29.37 -44.72
N ILE A 705 39.99 30.20 -45.58
CA ILE A 705 38.63 30.72 -45.47
C ILE A 705 37.76 30.05 -46.53
N VAL A 706 36.74 29.32 -46.08
CA VAL A 706 35.85 28.55 -46.95
C VAL A 706 34.43 29.06 -46.87
N GLY A 707 33.83 29.52 -47.96
CA GLY A 707 32.46 30.04 -47.99
C GLY A 707 32.36 31.54 -47.62
N THR A 708 31.20 31.98 -47.15
CA THR A 708 30.95 33.39 -46.79
C THR A 708 31.44 33.73 -45.38
N MET A 709 31.87 34.98 -45.18
CA MET A 709 32.40 35.46 -43.91
C MET A 709 31.43 36.49 -43.29
N ASP A 710 30.72 36.09 -42.24
CA ASP A 710 29.84 36.98 -41.45
C ASP A 710 30.57 37.52 -40.21
N ALA A 711 29.90 38.39 -39.44
CA ALA A 711 30.47 39.02 -38.25
C ALA A 711 30.85 38.01 -37.14
N GLU A 712 30.04 36.96 -36.94
CA GLU A 712 30.29 35.95 -35.90
C GLU A 712 31.49 35.08 -36.27
N ARG A 713 31.58 34.65 -37.53
CA ARG A 713 32.68 33.87 -38.07
C ARG A 713 33.97 34.68 -38.12
N SER A 714 33.89 35.97 -38.45
CA SER A 714 35.03 36.89 -38.44
C SER A 714 35.65 37.04 -37.04
N GLY A 715 34.81 37.15 -36.00
CA GLY A 715 35.28 37.21 -34.62
C GLY A 715 36.08 35.97 -34.22
N ARG A 716 35.52 34.79 -34.48
CA ARG A 716 36.19 33.50 -34.21
C ARG A 716 37.48 33.31 -35.02
N PHE A 717 37.48 33.75 -36.28
CA PHE A 717 38.66 33.74 -37.14
C PHE A 717 39.81 34.55 -36.54
N ILE A 718 39.54 35.79 -36.11
CA ILE A 718 40.54 36.66 -35.48
C ILE A 718 41.05 36.03 -34.18
N GLU A 719 40.15 35.56 -33.32
CA GLU A 719 40.53 34.96 -32.03
C GLU A 719 41.43 33.74 -32.20
N SER A 720 41.08 32.82 -33.11
CA SER A 720 41.91 31.63 -33.39
C SER A 720 43.27 32.03 -33.96
N MET A 721 43.31 32.99 -34.89
CA MET A 721 44.56 33.47 -35.47
C MET A 721 45.49 34.05 -34.40
N LEU A 722 45.00 34.93 -33.53
CA LEU A 722 45.82 35.58 -32.50
C LEU A 722 46.31 34.59 -31.43
N ARG A 723 45.45 33.64 -31.03
CA ARG A 723 45.81 32.56 -30.11
C ARG A 723 46.94 31.72 -30.70
N ASP A 724 46.77 31.21 -31.92
CA ASP A 724 47.76 30.33 -32.56
C ASP A 724 49.07 31.06 -32.90
N ILE A 725 49.04 32.37 -33.21
CA ILE A 725 50.25 33.18 -33.35
C ILE A 725 51.08 33.14 -32.07
N THR A 726 50.41 33.29 -30.92
CA THR A 726 51.05 33.34 -29.60
C THR A 726 51.54 31.96 -29.18
N GLU A 727 50.68 30.94 -29.25
CA GLU A 727 50.98 29.58 -28.82
C GLU A 727 52.08 28.92 -29.66
N ARG A 728 52.16 29.25 -30.96
CA ARG A 728 53.08 28.60 -31.91
C ARG A 728 54.23 29.51 -32.34
N HIS A 729 54.35 30.70 -31.75
CA HIS A 729 55.35 31.71 -32.09
C HIS A 729 55.45 31.95 -33.60
N ALA A 730 54.29 32.13 -34.24
CA ALA A 730 54.21 32.37 -35.67
C ALA A 730 54.72 33.77 -36.01
N ARG A 731 55.56 33.86 -37.04
CA ARG A 731 56.05 35.12 -37.62
C ARG A 731 55.30 35.50 -38.88
N VAL A 732 54.75 34.51 -39.60
CA VAL A 732 53.95 34.74 -40.80
C VAL A 732 52.68 33.89 -40.76
N VAL A 733 51.55 34.51 -41.07
CA VAL A 733 50.25 33.83 -41.22
C VAL A 733 49.75 34.04 -42.65
N LEU A 734 49.65 32.95 -43.41
CA LEU A 734 49.06 32.92 -44.74
C LEU A 734 47.56 32.77 -44.60
N VAL A 735 46.78 33.75 -45.02
CA VAL A 735 45.32 33.66 -45.05
C VAL A 735 44.90 33.33 -46.47
N ASP A 736 44.42 32.11 -46.66
CA ASP A 736 44.00 31.60 -47.96
C ASP A 736 42.53 31.93 -48.21
N VAL A 737 42.30 32.88 -49.12
CA VAL A 737 40.98 33.36 -49.51
C VAL A 737 40.45 32.70 -50.79
N THR A 738 41.12 31.66 -51.30
CA THR A 738 40.69 30.95 -52.53
C THR A 738 39.27 30.38 -52.43
N GLY A 739 38.86 29.94 -51.24
CA GLY A 739 37.55 29.33 -50.99
C GLY A 739 36.41 30.32 -50.74
N MET A 740 36.65 31.64 -50.81
CA MET A 740 35.61 32.65 -50.59
C MET A 740 34.73 32.82 -51.83
N ALA A 741 33.46 32.43 -51.72
CA ALA A 741 32.48 32.52 -52.81
C ALA A 741 32.06 33.97 -53.12
N VAL A 742 32.10 34.87 -52.13
CA VAL A 742 31.78 36.30 -52.24
C VAL A 742 32.72 37.06 -51.32
N VAL A 743 33.38 38.10 -51.84
CA VAL A 743 34.15 39.06 -51.03
C VAL A 743 33.38 40.37 -51.02
N ASP A 744 32.82 40.76 -49.88
CA ASP A 744 32.15 42.06 -49.69
C ASP A 744 33.03 43.02 -48.88
N ALA A 745 32.68 44.30 -48.85
CA ALA A 745 33.45 45.33 -48.13
C ALA A 745 33.59 45.01 -46.64
N ALA A 746 32.54 44.44 -46.03
CA ALA A 746 32.55 44.01 -44.63
C ALA A 746 33.59 42.90 -44.39
N SER A 747 33.66 41.89 -45.24
CA SER A 747 34.64 40.80 -45.15
C SER A 747 36.07 41.34 -45.19
N VAL A 748 36.36 42.30 -46.08
CA VAL A 748 37.72 42.86 -46.16
C VAL A 748 38.08 43.68 -44.94
N GLU A 749 37.14 44.43 -44.37
CA GLU A 749 37.39 45.16 -43.13
C GLU A 749 37.79 44.22 -41.97
N HIS A 750 37.11 43.08 -41.84
CA HIS A 750 37.45 42.08 -40.83
C HIS A 750 38.84 41.46 -41.06
N LEU A 751 39.24 41.18 -42.31
CA LEU A 751 40.60 40.72 -42.64
C LEU A 751 41.66 41.76 -42.28
N LEU A 752 41.41 43.04 -42.54
CA LEU A 752 42.34 44.12 -42.20
C LEU A 752 42.46 44.32 -40.69
N ARG A 753 41.35 44.16 -39.93
CA ARG A 753 41.39 44.14 -38.46
C ARG A 753 42.23 42.98 -37.95
N ALA A 754 42.05 41.78 -38.51
CA ALA A 754 42.87 40.60 -38.19
C ALA A 754 44.36 40.87 -38.44
N ALA A 755 44.70 41.40 -39.61
CA ALA A 755 46.08 41.71 -39.99
C ALA A 755 46.74 42.77 -39.10
N ARG A 756 45.99 43.81 -38.68
CA ARG A 756 46.47 44.80 -37.71
C ARG A 756 46.73 44.17 -36.33
N ALA A 757 45.80 43.34 -35.85
CA ALA A 757 45.95 42.67 -34.56
C ALA A 757 47.13 41.68 -34.55
N ALA A 758 47.29 40.88 -35.61
CA ALA A 758 48.42 39.97 -35.77
C ALA A 758 49.77 40.71 -35.79
N ARG A 759 49.83 41.89 -36.43
CA ARG A 759 51.02 42.73 -36.46
C ARG A 759 51.43 43.25 -35.09
N LEU A 760 50.46 43.57 -34.22
CA LEU A 760 50.72 43.94 -32.83
C LEU A 760 51.37 42.79 -32.03
N LEU A 761 51.08 41.54 -32.42
CA LEU A 761 51.71 40.34 -31.86
C LEU A 761 53.03 39.95 -32.56
N GLY A 762 53.52 40.77 -33.50
CA GLY A 762 54.78 40.53 -34.21
C GLY A 762 54.68 39.53 -35.37
N ALA A 763 53.48 39.20 -35.84
CA ALA A 763 53.26 38.34 -37.00
C ALA A 763 52.81 39.14 -38.24
N GLU A 764 53.36 38.80 -39.41
CA GLU A 764 52.97 39.36 -40.70
C GLU A 764 51.85 38.51 -41.33
N VAL A 765 50.73 39.14 -41.68
CA VAL A 765 49.64 38.48 -42.40
C VAL A 765 49.85 38.65 -43.91
N VAL A 766 49.81 37.54 -44.64
CA VAL A 766 49.92 37.49 -46.09
C VAL A 766 48.62 36.91 -46.65
N LEU A 767 47.91 37.70 -47.45
CA LEU A 767 46.71 37.22 -48.14
C LEU A 767 47.12 36.47 -49.41
N VAL A 768 46.62 35.25 -49.58
CA VAL A 768 46.92 34.41 -50.75
C VAL A 768 45.64 34.01 -51.47
N GLY A 769 45.71 33.91 -52.80
CA GLY A 769 44.59 33.38 -53.59
C GLY A 769 43.49 34.38 -53.95
N ILE A 770 43.80 35.68 -53.95
CA ILE A 770 42.84 36.72 -54.38
C ILE A 770 42.50 36.50 -55.86
N THR A 771 41.23 36.26 -56.16
CA THR A 771 40.76 36.08 -57.54
C THR A 771 40.66 37.42 -58.29
N PRO A 772 40.74 37.45 -59.63
CA PRO A 772 40.59 38.69 -60.42
C PRO A 772 39.24 39.38 -60.23
N ALA A 773 38.19 38.64 -59.86
CA ALA A 773 36.89 39.19 -59.52
C ALA A 773 36.92 39.91 -58.16
N ALA A 774 37.51 39.28 -57.14
CA ALA A 774 37.67 39.88 -55.81
C ALA A 774 38.56 41.13 -55.85
N ALA A 775 39.67 41.10 -56.61
CA ALA A 775 40.56 42.24 -56.76
C ALA A 775 39.87 43.45 -57.40
N ARG A 776 39.04 43.24 -58.45
CA ARG A 776 38.26 44.32 -59.08
C ARG A 776 37.26 44.94 -58.10
N LEU A 777 36.53 44.11 -57.36
CA LEU A 777 35.54 44.57 -56.39
C LEU A 777 36.18 45.33 -55.23
N MET A 778 37.35 44.90 -54.74
CA MET A 778 38.11 45.65 -53.73
C MET A 778 38.49 47.06 -54.22
N VAL A 779 38.90 47.19 -55.50
CA VAL A 779 39.24 48.48 -56.10
C VAL A 779 37.99 49.35 -56.29
N GLU A 780 36.90 48.77 -56.80
CA GLU A 780 35.60 49.47 -56.99
C GLU A 780 35.04 50.01 -55.67
N GLN A 781 35.25 49.28 -54.57
CA GLN A 781 34.79 49.65 -53.23
C GLN A 781 35.78 50.57 -52.48
N ASN A 782 36.85 51.07 -53.13
CA ASN A 782 37.90 51.91 -52.53
C ASN A 782 38.55 51.29 -51.27
N VAL A 783 38.75 49.97 -51.28
CA VAL A 783 39.37 49.27 -50.15
C VAL A 783 40.88 49.51 -50.13
N ASP A 784 41.38 50.09 -49.04
CA ASP A 784 42.82 50.26 -48.80
C ASP A 784 43.38 49.05 -48.02
N LEU A 785 44.23 48.25 -48.68
CA LEU A 785 44.91 47.10 -48.06
C LEU A 785 46.11 47.51 -47.21
N GLY A 786 46.53 48.78 -47.24
CA GLY A 786 47.64 49.32 -46.46
C GLY A 786 48.93 48.52 -46.64
N SER A 787 49.48 48.01 -45.54
CA SER A 787 50.74 47.25 -45.50
C SER A 787 50.55 45.72 -45.48
N VAL A 788 49.37 45.23 -45.88
CA VAL A 788 49.11 43.78 -45.99
C VAL A 788 49.71 43.25 -47.28
N VAL A 789 50.55 42.22 -47.17
CA VAL A 789 51.21 41.60 -48.33
C VAL A 789 50.26 40.64 -49.01
N THR A 790 50.23 40.67 -50.34
CA THR A 790 49.39 39.77 -51.15
C THR A 790 50.24 38.89 -52.08
N ARG A 791 49.81 37.63 -52.30
CA ARG A 791 50.37 36.73 -53.31
C ARG A 791 49.26 36.03 -54.07
N SER A 792 49.47 35.77 -55.35
CA SER A 792 48.43 35.18 -56.22
C SER A 792 48.12 33.72 -55.88
N THR A 793 49.06 32.99 -55.30
CA THR A 793 48.88 31.58 -54.92
C THR A 793 49.43 31.31 -53.52
N LEU A 794 48.92 30.26 -52.86
CA LEU A 794 49.44 29.79 -51.58
C LEU A 794 50.93 29.42 -51.67
N GLU A 795 51.36 28.81 -52.78
CA GLU A 795 52.77 28.46 -53.05
C GLU A 795 53.69 29.69 -53.03
N LEU A 796 53.28 30.79 -53.68
CA LEU A 796 54.04 32.04 -53.69
C LEU A 796 54.00 32.73 -52.32
N GLY A 797 52.87 32.63 -51.60
CA GLY A 797 52.75 33.05 -50.21
C GLY A 797 53.71 32.32 -49.30
N PHE A 798 53.79 31.00 -49.43
CA PHE A 798 54.69 30.16 -48.65
C PHE A 798 56.15 30.45 -48.96
N THR A 799 56.50 30.63 -50.24
CA THR A 799 57.85 31.03 -50.65
C THR A 799 58.26 32.36 -50.01
N TYR A 800 57.36 33.33 -49.99
CA TYR A 800 57.58 34.62 -49.33
C TYR A 800 57.72 34.47 -47.80
N ALA A 801 56.87 33.66 -47.17
CA ALA A 801 56.93 33.39 -45.74
C ALA A 801 58.26 32.72 -45.35
N LEU A 802 58.74 31.76 -46.15
CA LEU A 802 60.03 31.11 -45.94
C LEU A 802 61.19 32.10 -46.04
N SER A 803 61.20 33.01 -47.02
CA SER A 803 62.25 34.03 -47.10
C SER A 803 62.28 34.96 -45.88
N ASN A 804 61.13 35.29 -45.30
CA ASN A 804 61.03 36.15 -44.12
C ASN A 804 61.32 35.41 -42.80
N THR A 805 61.32 34.08 -42.81
CA THR A 805 61.61 33.25 -41.64
C THR A 805 62.99 32.57 -41.68
N GLY A 806 63.77 32.83 -42.73
CA GLY A 806 65.13 32.32 -42.89
C GLY A 806 65.22 30.91 -43.50
N GLY A 807 64.14 30.41 -44.09
CA GLY A 807 64.10 29.15 -44.82
C GLY A 807 64.47 29.30 -46.31
N GLN A 808 64.98 28.23 -46.92
CA GLN A 808 65.24 28.15 -48.36
C GLN A 808 64.57 26.90 -48.95
N ILE A 809 63.98 27.05 -50.14
CA ILE A 809 63.42 25.93 -50.90
C ILE A 809 64.58 25.28 -51.68
N VAL A 810 64.89 24.02 -51.35
CA VAL A 810 65.90 23.23 -52.07
C VAL A 810 65.19 22.28 -53.03
N TYR A 811 65.22 22.58 -54.32
CA TYR A 811 64.75 21.66 -55.35
C TYR A 811 65.77 20.54 -55.55
N ARG A 812 65.57 19.38 -54.92
CA ARG A 812 66.35 18.18 -55.23
C ARG A 812 65.80 17.56 -56.52
N ARG A 813 66.59 17.55 -57.60
CA ARG A 813 66.28 16.68 -58.76
C ARG A 813 66.43 15.23 -58.29
N SER A 814 65.35 14.47 -58.35
CA SER A 814 65.42 13.01 -58.25
C SER A 814 66.34 12.49 -59.36
N PRO A 815 67.26 11.53 -59.07
CA PRO A 815 68.00 10.87 -60.13
C PRO A 815 66.99 10.17 -61.08
N PRO A 816 67.28 10.10 -62.39
CA PRO A 816 66.38 9.44 -63.32
C PRO A 816 66.11 8.00 -62.87
N LEU A 817 64.84 7.68 -62.69
CA LEU A 817 64.36 6.30 -62.71
C LEU A 817 64.70 5.74 -64.10
N SER A 818 65.24 4.53 -64.15
CA SER A 818 65.64 3.86 -65.40
C SER A 818 64.44 3.65 -66.32
#